data_AF-A0A6P1MAH2-F1
#
_entry.id   AF-A0A6P1MAH2-F1
#
_cell.length_a   1.000
_cell.length_b   1.000
_cell.length_c   1.000
_cell.angle_alpha   90.00
_cell.angle_beta   90.00
_cell.angle_gamma   90.00
#
_symmetry.space_group_name_H-M   'P 1'
#
loop_
_entity.id
_entity.type
_entity.pdbx_description
1 polymer ?
#
loop_
_entity_poly.entity_id
_entity_poly.type
_entity_poly.pdbx_seq_one_letter_code
_entity_poly.pdbx_strand_id
1 'polypeptide(L)'
;MVIKRCLNLIGFLAVGGVIFAAGESPYRTLPMLQSTPETERPLSLGFTTHALLPWFGTNEPPALLVMGHGGYFEHRNLIYRAESKDGGREMFSLPADYPVYDSGQPLTELEPGRSIPVLRSDGLFDVIQPQKWIYHVNSGVVGAPKFELSYELEFKDVPKKGDVWVEDVTGDGVPDVLIGGMTHPGEKFKMYPDHPKEKGPWGGVPHPNMGTLPDTDIQNFRGYDIAGNWMGYPVRKYLWWAKGMREESGKLSFGKCRNVLLGSADYPVQWQCYDDSMAPVVMDLEGSPHILLFSDNNQAYALQVRGEDGVELRVGKPRPLLKDGAPMLSVNRPKVIGKGDLNLDGRMDLVIGSGANGRCTVLSGSAPGNFEDLGNIFCKGGPLAGDTLALPVRVDWTGDGYKDVIIGGGSGELSLWAGTADPFVYDGCRFFKTPAGFVRHRPVDGNLQGNNEIAWSYIQPEVFDWDGDGNLDLITNDNEAKLFFYRGTGSSVMLEERKRFLMGGKPLPLAWRSRPAVIDGKYGVAGDARPCLLFMKWDNTYAVAVPDARGSLNMERVVDLRDEDGLPIRTSGPAGLSGRTKLSVADWDGDGVWDIVIGSQQALQRYFRQPERESPTAAPFWLRNVGSNEKPVFQLPRMITFKDGSPIHLNKHNFNIWPTDLNEDGLLDIIFGDDEGFIFYLDRDPLAWNESIEADRQMKKMAAGTGISAVPYVSGEKVFVENWDYPDQSMSAPMKKGDGWANGWKSRGSANRVRTFSMNPLGVFSLASTGGYAALSGEGTGTSVIERFLANPIDFNPEKETVFTFSLVYFREDNLDNAGTEVLGLFGLNTVDGKTLCGVEISSNEALALTLGGKMVSTEDCKVSFNGGYVVQGKLVVRPEGDNDELFVRLSSDIPSGDPLQWDLKLEMDVDGVASVFQQRIMKYAGWLYVDNLQMHAK
;
A
#
# COMPACT_ATOMS: atom_id res chain seq x y z
N MET A 1 -22.09 36.22 37.72
CA MET A 1 -20.76 36.36 38.37
C MET A 1 -20.48 35.11 39.20
N VAL A 2 -19.39 34.40 38.88
CA VAL A 2 -18.65 33.39 39.67
C VAL A 2 -19.30 32.75 40.93
N ILE A 3 -19.58 31.43 40.82
CA ILE A 3 -19.49 30.33 41.82
C ILE A 3 -20.16 30.47 43.22
N LYS A 4 -21.10 29.55 43.48
CA LYS A 4 -21.41 28.81 44.75
C LYS A 4 -22.38 27.67 44.36
N ARG A 5 -22.26 26.36 44.69
CA ARG A 5 -21.77 25.59 45.87
C ARG A 5 -22.51 25.95 47.17
N CYS A 6 -23.07 25.01 47.96
CA CYS A 6 -23.03 23.53 47.92
C CYS A 6 -24.12 22.89 48.83
N LEU A 7 -24.20 21.54 48.86
CA LEU A 7 -24.98 20.66 49.79
C LEU A 7 -26.51 20.61 49.53
N ASN A 8 -27.29 19.51 49.68
CA ASN A 8 -27.10 18.07 50.01
C ASN A 8 -28.44 17.32 49.62
N LEU A 9 -28.66 15.98 49.63
CA LEU A 9 -27.96 14.79 50.15
C LEU A 9 -28.24 13.49 49.31
N ILE A 10 -27.54 12.42 49.68
CA ILE A 10 -27.56 10.95 49.38
C ILE A 10 -28.93 10.26 49.63
N GLY A 11 -29.32 9.08 49.09
CA GLY A 11 -28.67 8.03 48.25
C GLY A 11 -29.72 7.02 47.70
N PHE A 12 -29.41 5.84 47.13
CA PHE A 12 -28.34 4.86 47.42
C PHE A 12 -28.14 3.86 46.24
N LEU A 13 -26.99 3.15 46.22
CA LEU A 13 -26.63 1.97 45.37
C LEU A 13 -26.77 2.06 43.83
N ALA A 14 -25.63 1.96 43.14
CA ALA A 14 -25.55 1.65 41.71
C ALA A 14 -25.30 0.16 41.47
N VAL A 15 -25.89 -0.40 40.41
CA VAL A 15 -25.41 -1.63 39.75
C VAL A 15 -24.67 -1.20 38.49
N GLY A 16 -23.45 -1.72 38.30
CA GLY A 16 -22.52 -1.23 37.29
C GLY A 16 -22.85 -1.65 35.86
N GLY A 17 -23.73 -0.90 35.18
CA GLY A 17 -23.76 -0.88 33.73
C GLY A 17 -22.58 -0.07 33.19
N VAL A 18 -21.54 -0.74 32.66
CA VAL A 18 -20.46 -0.07 31.93
C VAL A 18 -20.99 0.32 30.56
N ILE A 19 -21.60 1.51 30.48
CA ILE A 19 -21.83 2.19 29.22
C ILE A 19 -20.45 2.56 28.68
N PHE A 20 -19.94 1.78 27.74
CA PHE A 20 -18.81 2.19 26.92
C PHE A 20 -19.26 3.40 26.11
N ALA A 21 -18.84 4.60 26.54
CA ALA A 21 -18.88 5.76 25.68
C ALA A 21 -17.98 5.45 24.47
N ALA A 22 -18.58 5.26 23.30
CA ALA A 22 -17.84 5.18 22.06
C ALA A 22 -17.04 6.48 21.92
N GLY A 23 -15.72 6.35 21.76
CA GLY A 23 -14.86 7.51 21.53
C GLY A 23 -15.28 8.23 20.25
N GLU A 24 -15.30 9.56 20.28
CA GLU A 24 -15.61 10.36 19.10
C GLU A 24 -14.72 9.96 17.92
N SER A 25 -15.31 9.84 16.73
CA SER A 25 -14.57 9.47 15.53
C SER A 25 -13.49 10.52 15.25
N PRO A 26 -12.21 10.14 15.04
CA PRO A 26 -11.17 11.09 14.64
C PRO A 26 -11.35 11.58 13.18
N TYR A 27 -12.36 11.07 12.48
CA TYR A 27 -12.74 11.46 11.13
C TYR A 27 -13.89 12.45 11.19
N ARG A 28 -13.85 13.49 10.36
CA ARG A 28 -15.02 14.34 10.07
C ARG A 28 -15.97 13.58 9.15
N THR A 29 -17.27 13.76 9.33
CA THR A 29 -18.24 13.42 8.28
C THR A 29 -17.92 14.21 7.01
N LEU A 30 -17.87 13.55 5.87
CA LEU A 30 -17.61 14.17 4.56
C LEU A 30 -18.88 14.10 3.71
N PRO A 31 -19.28 15.18 3.01
CA PRO A 31 -20.49 15.18 2.22
C PRO A 31 -20.26 14.42 0.90
N MET A 32 -21.29 13.71 0.44
CA MET A 32 -21.27 12.93 -0.79
C MET A 32 -22.16 13.59 -1.85
N LEU A 33 -21.73 13.56 -3.11
CA LEU A 33 -22.63 13.86 -4.24
C LEU A 33 -23.76 12.83 -4.25
N GLN A 34 -24.94 13.21 -4.76
CA GLN A 34 -26.13 12.37 -4.77
C GLN A 34 -26.57 12.02 -6.20
N SER A 35 -27.43 11.01 -6.31
CA SER A 35 -28.17 10.69 -7.52
C SER A 35 -29.66 10.95 -7.33
N THR A 36 -30.39 11.22 -8.42
CA THR A 36 -31.85 11.46 -8.34
C THR A 36 -32.57 10.23 -7.75
N PRO A 37 -33.73 10.40 -7.09
CA PRO A 37 -34.48 9.27 -6.52
C PRO A 37 -34.86 8.17 -7.53
N GLU A 38 -34.95 8.50 -8.82
CA GLU A 38 -35.28 7.53 -9.89
C GLU A 38 -34.05 6.95 -10.60
N THR A 39 -32.83 7.38 -10.25
CA THR A 39 -31.59 6.86 -10.85
C THR A 39 -31.37 5.41 -10.45
N GLU A 40 -31.73 4.49 -11.35
CA GLU A 40 -31.36 3.08 -11.28
C GLU A 40 -29.86 2.91 -11.55
N ARG A 41 -29.14 2.28 -10.62
CA ARG A 41 -27.68 2.10 -10.63
C ARG A 41 -27.26 0.79 -9.98
N PRO A 42 -26.06 0.25 -10.27
CA PRO A 42 -25.51 -0.85 -9.49
C PRO A 42 -25.41 -0.50 -7.99
N LEU A 43 -25.75 -1.45 -7.12
CA LEU A 43 -25.65 -1.29 -5.68
C LEU A 43 -24.19 -1.43 -5.24
N SER A 44 -23.56 -0.30 -4.90
CA SER A 44 -22.16 -0.23 -4.49
C SER A 44 -21.93 -0.89 -3.12
N LEU A 45 -21.01 -1.84 -3.11
CA LEU A 45 -20.68 -2.75 -2.01
C LEU A 45 -19.62 -2.20 -1.06
N GLY A 46 -18.69 -1.39 -1.57
CA GLY A 46 -17.45 -1.06 -0.88
C GLY A 46 -16.49 -2.25 -0.69
N PHE A 47 -15.47 -2.04 0.16
CA PHE A 47 -14.51 -3.08 0.58
C PHE A 47 -15.03 -3.95 1.73
N THR A 48 -16.32 -3.85 2.05
CA THR A 48 -16.78 -3.93 3.44
C THR A 48 -17.31 -5.30 3.85
N THR A 49 -18.41 -5.30 4.59
CA THR A 49 -18.99 -6.48 5.22
C THR A 49 -20.50 -6.40 5.15
N HIS A 50 -21.11 -7.52 4.79
CA HIS A 50 -22.48 -7.54 4.27
C HIS A 50 -23.25 -8.72 4.83
N ALA A 51 -24.57 -8.62 4.79
CA ALA A 51 -25.47 -9.73 5.07
C ALA A 51 -26.71 -9.64 4.17
N LEU A 52 -27.12 -10.77 3.60
CA LEU A 52 -28.48 -10.91 3.04
C LEU A 52 -29.41 -11.33 4.18
N LEU A 53 -30.36 -10.48 4.55
CA LEU A 53 -31.21 -10.64 5.72
C LEU A 53 -32.64 -11.04 5.32
N PRO A 54 -33.23 -12.10 5.92
CA PRO A 54 -34.62 -12.51 5.69
C PRO A 54 -35.60 -11.59 6.47
N TRP A 55 -35.47 -10.29 6.24
CA TRP A 55 -36.08 -9.20 7.01
C TRP A 55 -37.62 -9.26 7.01
N PHE A 56 -38.19 -9.67 5.88
CA PHE A 56 -39.64 -9.75 5.63
C PHE A 56 -40.15 -11.21 5.63
N GLY A 57 -39.36 -12.16 6.13
CA GLY A 57 -39.69 -13.59 6.07
C GLY A 57 -39.44 -14.19 4.69
N THR A 58 -40.31 -15.13 4.27
CA THR A 58 -40.16 -15.95 3.05
C THR A 58 -41.01 -15.51 1.86
N ASN A 59 -41.82 -14.46 2.02
CA ASN A 59 -42.86 -14.08 1.04
C ASN A 59 -42.51 -12.80 0.26
N GLU A 60 -41.38 -12.18 0.60
CA GLU A 60 -40.86 -10.93 0.06
C GLU A 60 -39.33 -11.08 -0.08
N PRO A 61 -38.66 -10.42 -1.05
CA PRO A 61 -37.23 -10.59 -1.25
C PRO A 61 -36.42 -10.14 -0.03
N PRO A 62 -35.30 -10.80 0.29
CA PRO A 62 -34.48 -10.45 1.44
C PRO A 62 -33.82 -9.08 1.29
N ALA A 63 -33.68 -8.39 2.42
CA ALA A 63 -33.02 -7.09 2.51
C ALA A 63 -31.48 -7.25 2.50
N LEU A 64 -30.76 -6.24 2.04
CA LEU A 64 -29.29 -6.22 2.04
C LEU A 64 -28.78 -5.26 3.12
N LEU A 65 -28.02 -5.78 4.08
CA LEU A 65 -27.23 -4.96 4.98
C LEU A 65 -25.86 -4.69 4.36
N VAL A 66 -25.55 -3.41 4.14
CA VAL A 66 -24.26 -2.91 3.63
C VAL A 66 -23.61 -2.03 4.69
N MET A 67 -22.32 -2.25 4.96
CA MET A 67 -21.52 -1.39 5.84
C MET A 67 -20.67 -0.41 5.03
N GLY A 68 -20.44 0.81 5.53
CA GLY A 68 -19.31 1.68 5.14
C GLY A 68 -18.12 1.50 6.11
N HIS A 69 -16.89 1.35 5.62
CA HIS A 69 -15.70 1.18 6.46
C HIS A 69 -15.15 2.51 6.98
N GLY A 70 -15.35 3.60 6.22
CA GLY A 70 -14.87 4.93 6.62
C GLY A 70 -15.48 5.42 7.94
N GLY A 71 -14.66 6.05 8.79
CA GLY A 71 -15.16 6.82 9.93
C GLY A 71 -15.80 8.17 9.55
N TYR A 72 -15.75 8.50 8.26
CA TYR A 72 -16.20 9.74 7.62
C TYR A 72 -17.60 9.64 6.98
N PHE A 73 -18.26 8.47 7.05
CA PHE A 73 -19.67 8.32 6.70
C PHE A 73 -20.55 8.69 7.91
N GLU A 74 -21.62 9.46 7.69
CA GLU A 74 -22.61 9.78 8.71
C GLU A 74 -23.29 8.53 9.28
N HIS A 75 -23.60 7.58 8.39
CA HIS A 75 -24.23 6.31 8.73
C HIS A 75 -23.42 5.15 8.13
N ARG A 76 -22.86 4.31 9.01
CA ARG A 76 -21.95 3.23 8.64
C ARG A 76 -22.63 1.88 8.39
N ASN A 77 -23.91 1.74 8.71
CA ASN A 77 -24.72 0.54 8.43
C ASN A 77 -26.00 1.00 7.73
N LEU A 78 -26.22 0.52 6.50
CA LEU A 78 -27.39 0.82 5.68
C LEU A 78 -28.11 -0.47 5.32
N ILE A 79 -29.43 -0.53 5.56
CA ILE A 79 -30.30 -1.59 5.09
C ILE A 79 -31.04 -1.16 3.82
N TYR A 80 -30.79 -1.89 2.75
CA TYR A 80 -31.44 -1.77 1.45
C TYR A 80 -32.61 -2.75 1.36
N ARG A 81 -33.76 -2.30 0.85
CA ARG A 81 -35.01 -3.10 0.76
C ARG A 81 -35.49 -3.16 -0.68
N ALA A 82 -36.06 -4.29 -1.10
CA ALA A 82 -36.63 -4.43 -2.44
C ALA A 82 -37.86 -3.53 -2.59
N GLU A 83 -37.86 -2.66 -3.61
CA GLU A 83 -38.95 -1.70 -3.87
C GLU A 83 -39.76 -2.06 -5.12
N SER A 84 -39.10 -2.62 -6.14
CA SER A 84 -39.73 -2.96 -7.42
C SER A 84 -39.02 -4.15 -8.10
N LYS A 85 -39.55 -4.60 -9.24
CA LYS A 85 -38.93 -5.64 -10.10
C LYS A 85 -38.80 -5.10 -11.53
N ASP A 86 -37.58 -4.78 -11.94
CA ASP A 86 -37.31 -4.25 -13.30
C ASP A 86 -35.83 -4.39 -13.70
N GLY A 87 -35.16 -5.45 -13.23
CA GLY A 87 -33.69 -5.57 -13.32
C GLY A 87 -33.09 -5.51 -14.72
N GLY A 88 -33.83 -5.74 -15.81
CA GLY A 88 -33.31 -6.13 -17.14
C GLY A 88 -32.85 -5.02 -18.08
N ARG A 89 -32.29 -3.91 -17.57
CA ARG A 89 -32.15 -2.65 -18.33
C ARG A 89 -30.73 -2.25 -18.78
N GLU A 90 -29.67 -2.67 -18.10
CA GLU A 90 -28.33 -2.05 -18.20
C GLU A 90 -27.15 -3.05 -18.16
N MET A 91 -25.92 -2.54 -18.24
CA MET A 91 -24.69 -3.36 -18.18
C MET A 91 -24.61 -4.22 -16.90
N PHE A 92 -24.56 -5.54 -17.07
CA PHE A 92 -24.59 -6.53 -15.98
C PHE A 92 -25.74 -6.32 -14.99
N SER A 93 -26.92 -5.92 -15.44
CA SER A 93 -28.13 -5.87 -14.61
C SER A 93 -28.88 -7.24 -14.65
N LEU A 94 -29.69 -7.51 -13.63
CA LEU A 94 -30.35 -8.82 -13.44
C LEU A 94 -31.53 -9.08 -14.40
N PRO A 95 -32.06 -10.31 -14.51
CA PRO A 95 -33.33 -10.55 -15.18
C PRO A 95 -34.49 -9.71 -14.60
N ALA A 96 -35.48 -9.37 -15.41
CA ALA A 96 -36.52 -8.39 -15.05
C ALA A 96 -37.45 -8.82 -13.89
N ASP A 97 -37.48 -10.11 -13.56
CA ASP A 97 -38.20 -10.67 -12.40
C ASP A 97 -37.45 -10.54 -11.06
N TYR A 98 -36.19 -10.08 -11.07
CA TYR A 98 -35.39 -9.82 -9.87
C TYR A 98 -35.62 -8.40 -9.32
N PRO A 99 -35.40 -8.19 -8.00
CA PRO A 99 -35.69 -6.93 -7.33
C PRO A 99 -34.67 -5.82 -7.64
N VAL A 100 -35.18 -4.61 -7.74
CA VAL A 100 -34.43 -3.35 -7.59
C VAL A 100 -34.68 -2.81 -6.19
N TYR A 101 -33.61 -2.37 -5.53
CA TYR A 101 -33.64 -1.94 -4.13
C TYR A 101 -33.82 -0.42 -3.96
N ASP A 102 -34.28 0.01 -2.80
CA ASP A 102 -34.35 1.42 -2.38
C ASP A 102 -32.95 2.07 -2.23
N SER A 103 -32.89 3.33 -1.82
CA SER A 103 -31.62 4.06 -1.63
C SER A 103 -30.80 3.61 -0.40
N GLY A 104 -31.34 2.70 0.41
CA GLY A 104 -30.80 2.28 1.71
C GLY A 104 -31.25 3.21 2.86
N GLN A 105 -31.46 2.62 4.04
CA GLN A 105 -31.87 3.33 5.26
C GLN A 105 -30.91 3.03 6.42
N PRO A 106 -30.64 3.96 7.34
CA PRO A 106 -29.72 3.73 8.47
C PRO A 106 -30.21 2.63 9.43
N LEU A 107 -29.30 1.75 9.85
CA LEU A 107 -29.53 0.73 10.87
C LEU A 107 -28.55 0.95 12.03
N THR A 108 -29.05 1.14 13.26
CA THR A 108 -28.23 1.55 14.42
C THR A 108 -28.20 0.52 15.55
N GLU A 109 -29.05 -0.50 15.49
CA GLU A 109 -29.15 -1.61 16.45
C GLU A 109 -27.98 -2.60 16.36
N LEU A 110 -27.21 -2.56 15.28
CA LEU A 110 -26.03 -3.41 15.06
C LEU A 110 -24.76 -2.57 14.96
N GLU A 111 -23.70 -3.03 15.60
CA GLU A 111 -22.34 -2.49 15.45
C GLU A 111 -21.87 -2.59 13.98
N PRO A 112 -21.02 -1.66 13.48
CA PRO A 112 -20.43 -1.78 12.14
C PRO A 112 -19.57 -3.05 12.00
N GLY A 113 -20.05 -4.01 11.20
CA GLY A 113 -19.33 -5.24 10.90
C GLY A 113 -20.16 -6.24 10.09
N ARG A 114 -19.57 -7.38 9.73
CA ARG A 114 -20.28 -8.48 9.08
C ARG A 114 -21.26 -9.09 10.07
N SER A 115 -22.49 -9.23 9.62
CA SER A 115 -23.56 -9.96 10.31
C SER A 115 -23.80 -11.27 9.56
N ILE A 116 -24.15 -12.33 10.27
CA ILE A 116 -24.63 -13.60 9.69
C ILE A 116 -25.99 -13.88 10.32
N PRO A 117 -27.09 -13.98 9.54
CA PRO A 117 -28.41 -14.26 10.06
C PRO A 117 -28.49 -15.73 10.51
N VAL A 118 -29.15 -15.98 11.63
CA VAL A 118 -29.46 -17.31 12.15
C VAL A 118 -30.98 -17.49 12.13
N LEU A 119 -31.48 -18.29 11.19
CA LEU A 119 -32.91 -18.56 11.03
C LEU A 119 -33.50 -19.23 12.28
N ARG A 120 -34.75 -18.87 12.62
CA ARG A 120 -35.52 -19.42 13.73
C ARG A 120 -36.79 -20.10 13.23
N SER A 121 -37.26 -21.10 13.97
CA SER A 121 -38.48 -21.88 13.66
C SER A 121 -39.78 -21.09 13.81
N ASP A 122 -39.74 -19.88 14.37
CA ASP A 122 -40.85 -18.93 14.46
C ASP A 122 -40.93 -17.95 13.27
N GLY A 123 -40.05 -18.09 12.28
CA GLY A 123 -40.00 -17.23 11.09
C GLY A 123 -39.21 -15.92 11.29
N LEU A 124 -38.62 -15.72 12.47
CA LEU A 124 -37.64 -14.66 12.70
C LEU A 124 -36.22 -15.14 12.38
N PHE A 125 -35.25 -14.24 12.54
CA PHE A 125 -33.82 -14.56 12.51
C PHE A 125 -33.10 -13.75 13.59
N ASP A 126 -32.12 -14.35 14.25
CA ASP A 126 -31.13 -13.69 15.10
C ASP A 126 -29.89 -13.30 14.27
N VAL A 127 -28.91 -12.61 14.85
CA VAL A 127 -27.68 -12.18 14.15
C VAL A 127 -26.42 -12.51 14.93
N ILE A 128 -25.43 -13.11 14.26
CA ILE A 128 -24.06 -13.31 14.79
C ILE A 128 -23.09 -12.33 14.13
N GLN A 129 -22.23 -11.69 14.93
CA GLN A 129 -21.13 -10.83 14.47
C GLN A 129 -19.77 -11.49 14.77
N PRO A 130 -19.16 -12.23 13.82
CA PRO A 130 -18.02 -13.13 14.07
C PRO A 130 -16.66 -12.42 14.25
N GLN A 131 -16.59 -11.08 14.27
CA GLN A 131 -15.37 -10.33 14.60
C GLN A 131 -15.14 -10.31 16.11
N LYS A 132 -16.24 -10.22 16.87
CA LYS A 132 -16.28 -10.24 18.34
C LYS A 132 -16.95 -11.53 18.88
N TRP A 133 -17.48 -12.38 17.98
CA TRP A 133 -18.31 -13.54 18.31
C TRP A 133 -19.50 -13.18 19.22
N ILE A 134 -20.20 -12.10 18.87
CA ILE A 134 -21.41 -11.65 19.56
C ILE A 134 -22.65 -12.29 18.94
N TYR A 135 -23.59 -12.71 19.77
CA TYR A 135 -24.94 -13.13 19.40
C TYR A 135 -25.94 -12.03 19.81
N HIS A 136 -26.69 -11.52 18.83
CA HIS A 136 -27.79 -10.58 19.00
C HIS A 136 -29.12 -11.31 18.81
N VAL A 137 -29.99 -11.28 19.82
CA VAL A 137 -31.33 -11.87 19.72
C VAL A 137 -32.27 -10.86 19.08
N ASN A 138 -33.15 -11.35 18.20
CA ASN A 138 -34.22 -10.57 17.63
C ASN A 138 -35.46 -10.59 18.55
N SER A 139 -35.78 -9.43 19.12
CA SER A 139 -36.96 -9.18 19.98
C SER A 139 -38.13 -8.52 19.24
N GLY A 140 -37.97 -8.27 17.92
CA GLY A 140 -38.96 -7.61 17.07
C GLY A 140 -39.95 -8.57 16.42
N VAL A 141 -40.42 -8.20 15.23
CA VAL A 141 -41.37 -8.97 14.40
C VAL A 141 -40.89 -9.04 12.95
N VAL A 142 -41.50 -9.90 12.14
CA VAL A 142 -41.24 -9.93 10.68
C VAL A 142 -41.53 -8.54 10.08
N GLY A 143 -40.62 -8.05 9.23
CA GLY A 143 -40.63 -6.70 8.66
C GLY A 143 -40.11 -5.58 9.59
N ALA A 144 -40.07 -5.82 10.91
CA ALA A 144 -39.55 -4.90 11.92
C ALA A 144 -38.80 -5.65 13.04
N PRO A 145 -37.69 -6.35 12.72
CA PRO A 145 -36.82 -6.98 13.70
C PRO A 145 -36.15 -5.93 14.59
N LYS A 146 -35.70 -6.36 15.77
CA LYS A 146 -34.98 -5.51 16.73
C LYS A 146 -33.87 -6.32 17.37
N PHE A 147 -32.63 -5.86 17.21
CA PHE A 147 -31.46 -6.57 17.71
C PHE A 147 -31.05 -6.04 19.08
N GLU A 148 -31.00 -6.93 20.06
CA GLU A 148 -30.50 -6.65 21.39
C GLU A 148 -29.26 -7.51 21.65
N LEU A 149 -28.19 -6.88 22.15
CA LEU A 149 -26.95 -7.54 22.55
C LEU A 149 -27.26 -8.59 23.63
N SER A 150 -27.15 -9.87 23.27
CA SER A 150 -27.57 -10.96 24.15
C SER A 150 -26.40 -11.58 24.90
N TYR A 151 -25.37 -12.05 24.18
CA TYR A 151 -24.18 -12.65 24.80
C TYR A 151 -23.00 -12.78 23.83
N GLU A 152 -21.79 -12.96 24.39
CA GLU A 152 -20.62 -13.48 23.66
C GLU A 152 -20.69 -15.01 23.55
N LEU A 153 -20.39 -15.52 22.37
CA LEU A 153 -20.28 -16.94 22.03
C LEU A 153 -18.89 -17.44 22.45
N GLU A 154 -18.82 -18.45 23.32
CA GLU A 154 -17.54 -19.07 23.64
C GLU A 154 -17.08 -19.93 22.46
N PHE A 155 -16.05 -19.47 21.75
CA PHE A 155 -15.44 -20.21 20.64
C PHE A 155 -13.91 -20.13 20.72
N LYS A 156 -13.27 -21.30 20.77
CA LYS A 156 -11.83 -21.48 21.06
C LYS A 156 -11.13 -22.20 19.91
N ASP A 157 -9.80 -22.06 19.85
CA ASP A 157 -8.92 -22.62 18.81
C ASP A 157 -9.28 -22.17 17.37
N VAL A 158 -9.86 -20.97 17.23
CA VAL A 158 -10.31 -20.40 15.95
C VAL A 158 -9.11 -20.00 15.05
N PRO A 159 -9.11 -20.33 13.75
CA PRO A 159 -8.13 -19.83 12.78
C PRO A 159 -8.05 -18.30 12.75
N LYS A 160 -6.84 -17.73 12.87
CA LYS A 160 -6.63 -16.27 13.04
C LYS A 160 -7.05 -15.38 11.86
N LYS A 161 -7.27 -15.95 10.67
CA LYS A 161 -7.87 -15.27 9.51
C LYS A 161 -8.56 -16.30 8.62
N GLY A 162 -9.85 -16.15 8.41
CA GLY A 162 -10.63 -16.94 7.46
C GLY A 162 -11.97 -16.28 7.16
N ASP A 163 -12.58 -16.68 6.06
CA ASP A 163 -13.95 -16.31 5.72
C ASP A 163 -14.91 -17.29 6.40
N VAL A 164 -15.85 -16.77 7.18
CA VAL A 164 -16.75 -17.53 8.06
C VAL A 164 -18.11 -17.76 7.40
N TRP A 165 -18.78 -18.86 7.71
CA TRP A 165 -20.23 -19.06 7.54
C TRP A 165 -20.80 -19.72 8.80
N VAL A 166 -22.07 -19.46 9.11
CA VAL A 166 -22.76 -20.10 10.24
C VAL A 166 -24.14 -20.56 9.77
N GLU A 167 -24.35 -21.88 9.79
CA GLU A 167 -25.56 -22.56 9.32
C GLU A 167 -25.56 -24.01 9.79
N ASP A 168 -26.72 -24.68 9.85
CA ASP A 168 -26.78 -26.12 10.09
C ASP A 168 -26.21 -26.87 8.86
N VAL A 169 -25.04 -27.49 9.02
CA VAL A 169 -24.34 -28.22 7.94
C VAL A 169 -24.77 -29.69 7.90
N THR A 170 -25.39 -30.20 8.98
CA THR A 170 -25.60 -31.63 9.22
C THR A 170 -27.07 -32.06 9.17
N GLY A 171 -28.00 -31.11 9.33
CA GLY A 171 -29.44 -31.33 9.41
C GLY A 171 -29.94 -31.66 10.81
N ASP A 172 -29.21 -31.31 11.87
CA ASP A 172 -29.57 -31.62 13.26
C ASP A 172 -30.37 -30.53 13.99
N GLY A 173 -30.59 -29.37 13.35
CA GLY A 173 -31.32 -28.23 13.89
C GLY A 173 -30.47 -27.24 14.71
N VAL A 174 -29.16 -27.43 14.78
CA VAL A 174 -28.21 -26.52 15.43
C VAL A 174 -27.23 -25.93 14.40
N PRO A 175 -27.07 -24.59 14.32
CA PRO A 175 -26.10 -24.00 13.41
C PRO A 175 -24.66 -24.35 13.80
N ASP A 176 -23.88 -24.83 12.83
CA ASP A 176 -22.43 -25.02 12.93
C ASP A 176 -21.67 -23.80 12.42
N VAL A 177 -20.36 -23.74 12.66
CA VAL A 177 -19.45 -22.78 12.01
C VAL A 177 -18.64 -23.47 10.91
N LEU A 178 -18.56 -22.86 9.73
CA LEU A 178 -17.55 -23.15 8.70
C LEU A 178 -16.56 -22.00 8.58
N ILE A 179 -15.28 -22.30 8.35
CA ILE A 179 -14.22 -21.30 8.16
C ILE A 179 -13.30 -21.76 7.04
N GLY A 180 -13.14 -20.95 5.98
CA GLY A 180 -12.11 -21.19 4.95
C GLY A 180 -10.98 -20.16 5.03
N GLY A 181 -9.72 -20.61 5.00
CA GLY A 181 -8.59 -19.67 5.12
C GLY A 181 -7.20 -20.30 5.18
N MET A 182 -6.19 -19.48 5.48
CA MET A 182 -4.80 -19.90 5.63
C MET A 182 -4.49 -20.23 7.09
N THR A 183 -3.64 -21.22 7.36
CA THR A 183 -3.14 -21.50 8.72
C THR A 183 -2.34 -20.33 9.30
N HIS A 184 -1.60 -19.59 8.46
CA HIS A 184 -0.79 -18.45 8.86
C HIS A 184 -1.01 -17.27 7.89
N PRO A 185 -1.47 -16.09 8.34
CA PRO A 185 -1.76 -14.94 7.46
C PRO A 185 -0.54 -14.39 6.69
N GLY A 186 0.69 -14.75 7.07
CA GLY A 186 1.91 -14.43 6.33
C GLY A 186 2.11 -15.26 5.06
N GLU A 187 1.46 -16.43 4.93
CA GLU A 187 1.53 -17.31 3.76
C GLU A 187 1.15 -16.58 2.46
N LYS A 188 0.27 -15.57 2.53
CA LYS A 188 -0.15 -14.77 1.38
C LYS A 188 1.01 -14.11 0.63
N PHE A 189 2.13 -13.81 1.30
CA PHE A 189 3.26 -13.17 0.63
C PHE A 189 4.06 -14.14 -0.27
N LYS A 190 3.81 -15.46 -0.19
CA LYS A 190 4.33 -16.46 -1.14
C LYS A 190 3.90 -16.21 -2.58
N MET A 191 2.77 -15.51 -2.79
CA MET A 191 2.25 -15.20 -4.12
C MET A 191 3.05 -14.15 -4.89
N TYR A 192 4.10 -13.58 -4.28
CA TYR A 192 5.04 -12.67 -4.95
C TYR A 192 6.40 -13.34 -5.17
N PRO A 193 7.15 -12.95 -6.22
CA PRO A 193 8.58 -13.26 -6.37
C PRO A 193 9.41 -12.88 -5.14
N ASP A 194 10.66 -13.37 -5.07
CA ASP A 194 11.68 -13.11 -4.04
C ASP A 194 11.30 -13.39 -2.55
N HIS A 195 10.07 -13.82 -2.28
CA HIS A 195 9.68 -14.44 -1.01
C HIS A 195 10.60 -15.64 -0.68
N PRO A 196 11.09 -15.82 0.56
CA PRO A 196 10.69 -15.15 1.80
C PRO A 196 11.51 -13.91 2.18
N LYS A 197 12.44 -13.45 1.32
CA LYS A 197 13.37 -12.36 1.69
C LYS A 197 12.64 -11.03 1.85
N GLU A 198 11.60 -10.79 1.05
CA GLU A 198 10.78 -9.59 1.12
C GLU A 198 9.30 -9.90 1.38
N LYS A 199 8.60 -8.98 2.05
CA LYS A 199 7.17 -9.13 2.44
C LYS A 199 6.23 -8.62 1.34
N GLY A 200 6.54 -8.95 0.09
CA GLY A 200 5.83 -8.47 -1.11
C GLY A 200 6.07 -6.98 -1.42
N PRO A 201 5.36 -6.44 -2.43
CA PRO A 201 5.76 -5.25 -3.19
C PRO A 201 5.53 -3.91 -2.47
N TRP A 202 5.23 -3.93 -1.18
CA TRP A 202 4.75 -2.79 -0.39
C TRP A 202 5.81 -2.16 0.52
N GLY A 203 6.97 -2.83 0.71
CA GLY A 203 8.03 -2.33 1.59
C GLY A 203 8.59 -0.97 1.15
N GLY A 204 8.57 -0.69 -0.15
CA GLY A 204 9.19 0.50 -0.75
C GLY A 204 10.69 0.36 -1.01
N VAL A 205 11.21 -0.86 -0.87
CA VAL A 205 12.54 -1.29 -1.33
C VAL A 205 12.44 -1.68 -2.82
N PRO A 206 13.46 -1.40 -3.66
CA PRO A 206 13.48 -1.90 -5.04
C PRO A 206 13.59 -3.42 -5.10
N HIS A 207 12.53 -4.07 -5.59
CA HIS A 207 12.42 -5.52 -5.69
C HIS A 207 13.01 -5.98 -7.03
N PRO A 208 14.03 -6.86 -7.09
CA PRO A 208 14.74 -7.13 -8.34
C PRO A 208 13.81 -7.77 -9.38
N ASN A 209 12.98 -8.73 -8.97
CA ASN A 209 12.02 -9.43 -9.82
C ASN A 209 10.58 -8.88 -9.76
N MET A 210 10.34 -7.64 -9.29
CA MET A 210 9.03 -6.97 -9.44
C MET A 210 9.18 -5.46 -9.69
N GLY A 211 8.49 -4.98 -10.72
CA GLY A 211 8.49 -3.55 -11.10
C GLY A 211 8.00 -3.35 -12.52
N THR A 212 7.76 -2.09 -12.87
CA THR A 212 7.58 -1.63 -14.26
C THR A 212 8.81 -1.93 -15.12
N LEU A 213 8.61 -2.03 -16.44
CA LEU A 213 9.67 -2.14 -17.44
C LEU A 213 9.60 -0.98 -18.46
N PRO A 214 10.74 -0.52 -19.01
CA PRO A 214 10.75 0.44 -20.11
C PRO A 214 10.34 -0.21 -21.45
N ASP A 215 10.65 -1.49 -21.66
CA ASP A 215 10.36 -2.25 -22.88
C ASP A 215 8.97 -2.91 -22.82
N THR A 216 7.95 -2.07 -22.93
CA THR A 216 6.51 -2.41 -22.90
C THR A 216 6.02 -3.28 -24.07
N ASP A 217 6.90 -3.62 -25.02
CA ASP A 217 6.66 -4.50 -26.17
C ASP A 217 7.10 -5.96 -25.92
N ILE A 218 7.84 -6.24 -24.84
CA ILE A 218 8.14 -7.61 -24.38
C ILE A 218 7.15 -7.99 -23.28
N GLN A 219 7.13 -7.21 -22.19
CA GLN A 219 6.23 -7.38 -21.07
C GLN A 219 6.17 -6.10 -20.26
N ASN A 220 4.99 -5.77 -19.73
CA ASN A 220 4.78 -4.56 -18.94
C ASN A 220 5.55 -4.55 -17.59
N PHE A 221 5.81 -5.74 -17.03
CA PHE A 221 6.26 -5.92 -15.65
C PHE A 221 7.28 -7.04 -15.48
N ARG A 222 8.19 -6.84 -14.52
CA ARG A 222 8.98 -7.92 -13.94
C ARG A 222 8.10 -8.77 -13.02
N GLY A 223 8.36 -10.07 -12.99
CA GLY A 223 7.70 -11.03 -12.10
C GLY A 223 7.21 -12.29 -12.80
N TYR A 224 7.33 -12.36 -14.12
CA TYR A 224 7.04 -13.54 -14.93
C TYR A 224 8.32 -14.15 -15.54
N ASP A 225 8.23 -15.39 -15.99
CA ASP A 225 9.28 -16.09 -16.76
C ASP A 225 9.17 -15.83 -18.27
N ILE A 226 10.12 -16.37 -19.04
CA ILE A 226 10.17 -16.27 -20.51
C ILE A 226 9.04 -17.00 -21.25
N ALA A 227 8.18 -17.73 -20.54
CA ALA A 227 6.99 -18.38 -21.07
C ALA A 227 5.68 -17.69 -20.58
N GLY A 228 5.79 -16.55 -19.88
CA GLY A 228 4.65 -15.78 -19.39
C GLY A 228 4.04 -16.30 -18.08
N ASN A 229 4.69 -17.24 -17.37
CA ASN A 229 4.20 -17.73 -16.08
C ASN A 229 4.63 -16.79 -14.95
N TRP A 230 3.72 -16.49 -14.03
CA TRP A 230 4.04 -15.69 -12.84
C TRP A 230 4.95 -16.46 -11.87
N MET A 231 6.07 -15.87 -11.46
CA MET A 231 7.11 -16.52 -10.65
C MET A 231 6.80 -16.58 -9.13
N GLY A 232 5.67 -16.03 -8.69
CA GLY A 232 5.15 -16.22 -7.33
C GLY A 232 4.47 -17.58 -7.15
N TYR A 233 4.41 -18.06 -5.90
CA TYR A 233 3.85 -19.37 -5.56
C TYR A 233 2.37 -19.27 -5.15
N PRO A 234 1.47 -20.14 -5.64
CA PRO A 234 0.08 -20.14 -5.22
C PRO A 234 -0.05 -20.56 -3.75
N VAL A 235 -0.93 -19.88 -3.02
CA VAL A 235 -1.09 -19.97 -1.56
C VAL A 235 -2.10 -21.05 -1.22
N ARG A 236 -1.87 -21.81 -0.13
CA ARG A 236 -2.77 -22.89 0.30
C ARG A 236 -3.77 -22.42 1.37
N LYS A 237 -5.05 -22.69 1.13
CA LYS A 237 -6.16 -22.56 2.08
C LYS A 237 -6.67 -23.93 2.50
N TYR A 238 -7.31 -24.00 3.66
CA TYR A 238 -7.98 -25.19 4.22
C TYR A 238 -9.41 -24.82 4.68
N LEU A 239 -10.30 -25.81 4.69
CA LEU A 239 -11.65 -25.67 5.24
C LEU A 239 -11.72 -26.31 6.64
N TRP A 240 -12.24 -25.55 7.59
CA TRP A 240 -12.53 -25.99 8.95
C TRP A 240 -14.03 -25.93 9.25
N TRP A 241 -14.45 -26.77 10.19
CA TRP A 241 -15.79 -26.85 10.76
C TRP A 241 -15.72 -26.91 12.28
N ALA A 242 -16.73 -26.39 12.96
CA ALA A 242 -16.95 -26.54 14.40
C ALA A 242 -18.43 -26.80 14.68
N LYS A 243 -18.74 -27.93 15.30
CA LYS A 243 -20.12 -28.34 15.58
C LYS A 243 -20.85 -27.35 16.49
N GLY A 244 -22.10 -27.02 16.15
CA GLY A 244 -23.03 -26.30 16.99
C GLY A 244 -23.53 -27.11 18.19
N MET A 245 -23.76 -26.45 19.31
CA MET A 245 -24.37 -27.04 20.50
C MET A 245 -25.36 -26.05 21.13
N ARG A 246 -26.48 -26.57 21.64
CA ARG A 246 -27.38 -25.80 22.53
C ARG A 246 -27.19 -26.26 23.97
N GLU A 247 -26.88 -25.31 24.83
CA GLU A 247 -26.82 -25.50 26.29
C GLU A 247 -28.22 -25.80 26.87
N GLU A 248 -28.30 -26.28 28.11
CA GLU A 248 -29.57 -26.39 28.86
C GLU A 248 -30.29 -25.04 29.01
N SER A 249 -29.55 -23.94 28.92
CA SER A 249 -30.04 -22.56 28.90
C SER A 249 -30.71 -22.14 27.57
N GLY A 250 -30.62 -22.98 26.53
CA GLY A 250 -31.00 -22.67 25.14
C GLY A 250 -29.95 -21.89 24.35
N LYS A 251 -28.90 -21.38 25.01
CA LYS A 251 -27.78 -20.64 24.40
C LYS A 251 -27.04 -21.48 23.36
N LEU A 252 -26.66 -20.85 22.24
CA LEU A 252 -25.78 -21.43 21.25
C LEU A 252 -24.32 -21.35 21.73
N SER A 253 -23.58 -22.43 21.53
CA SER A 253 -22.11 -22.50 21.71
C SER A 253 -21.49 -23.37 20.61
N PHE A 254 -20.17 -23.28 20.43
CA PHE A 254 -19.47 -23.99 19.36
C PHE A 254 -18.37 -24.90 19.91
N GLY A 255 -18.26 -26.09 19.33
CA GLY A 255 -17.21 -27.06 19.63
C GLY A 255 -15.83 -26.62 19.14
N LYS A 256 -14.82 -27.48 19.31
CA LYS A 256 -13.48 -27.21 18.81
C LYS A 256 -13.44 -27.25 17.27
N CYS A 257 -12.86 -26.21 16.68
CA CYS A 257 -12.63 -26.11 15.24
C CYS A 257 -11.66 -27.21 14.74
N ARG A 258 -12.03 -27.91 13.66
CA ARG A 258 -11.34 -29.07 13.07
C ARG A 258 -11.37 -29.01 11.55
N ASN A 259 -10.43 -29.67 10.87
CA ASN A 259 -10.45 -29.71 9.39
C ASN A 259 -11.65 -30.52 8.89
N VAL A 260 -12.28 -30.08 7.80
CA VAL A 260 -13.23 -30.91 7.03
C VAL A 260 -12.43 -31.90 6.18
N LEU A 261 -12.87 -33.16 6.12
CA LEU A 261 -12.12 -34.26 5.52
C LEU A 261 -12.75 -34.77 4.21
N LEU A 262 -11.89 -35.18 3.26
CA LEU A 262 -12.31 -35.65 1.94
C LEU A 262 -12.60 -37.16 1.94
N GLY A 263 -13.89 -37.51 1.88
CA GLY A 263 -14.37 -38.89 1.88
C GLY A 263 -14.01 -39.65 3.16
N SER A 264 -13.63 -40.92 2.98
CA SER A 264 -13.19 -41.81 4.07
C SER A 264 -11.67 -41.76 4.33
N ALA A 265 -10.98 -40.73 3.85
CA ALA A 265 -9.56 -40.51 4.09
C ALA A 265 -9.36 -39.39 5.10
N ASP A 266 -8.25 -39.42 5.83
CA ASP A 266 -7.88 -38.38 6.79
C ASP A 266 -7.13 -37.23 6.11
N TYR A 267 -7.62 -36.85 4.92
CA TYR A 267 -7.05 -35.83 4.06
C TYR A 267 -7.89 -34.55 4.15
N PRO A 268 -7.34 -33.43 4.65
CA PRO A 268 -8.11 -32.21 4.84
C PRO A 268 -8.43 -31.54 3.50
N VAL A 269 -9.65 -31.03 3.39
CA VAL A 269 -10.11 -30.18 2.28
C VAL A 269 -9.22 -28.94 2.21
N GLN A 270 -8.51 -28.81 1.09
CA GLN A 270 -7.53 -27.74 0.85
C GLN A 270 -7.55 -27.31 -0.61
N TRP A 271 -7.31 -26.02 -0.85
CA TRP A 271 -7.26 -25.43 -2.19
C TRP A 271 -6.02 -24.54 -2.29
N GLN A 272 -5.23 -24.71 -3.35
CA GLN A 272 -4.05 -23.91 -3.64
C GLN A 272 -4.27 -23.04 -4.89
N CYS A 273 -4.25 -21.72 -4.72
CA CYS A 273 -4.51 -20.70 -5.76
C CYS A 273 -3.95 -19.34 -5.30
N TYR A 274 -4.00 -18.31 -6.16
CA TYR A 274 -3.25 -17.06 -5.96
C TYR A 274 -3.89 -16.01 -5.04
N ASP A 275 -5.11 -16.22 -4.52
CA ASP A 275 -5.78 -15.29 -3.61
C ASP A 275 -5.42 -15.53 -2.11
N ASP A 276 -5.99 -14.72 -1.20
CA ASP A 276 -5.83 -14.84 0.27
C ASP A 276 -7.16 -15.10 1.02
N SER A 277 -8.16 -15.62 0.29
CA SER A 277 -9.57 -15.81 0.66
C SER A 277 -10.07 -17.23 0.38
N MET A 278 -11.10 -17.69 1.11
CA MET A 278 -11.89 -18.88 0.74
C MET A 278 -13.23 -18.87 1.47
N ALA A 279 -14.27 -18.31 0.87
CA ALA A 279 -15.58 -18.16 1.51
C ALA A 279 -16.43 -19.44 1.37
N PRO A 280 -16.89 -20.05 2.49
CA PRO A 280 -17.87 -21.12 2.48
C PRO A 280 -19.32 -20.59 2.49
N VAL A 281 -20.26 -21.42 2.02
CA VAL A 281 -21.72 -21.31 2.24
C VAL A 281 -22.33 -22.71 2.13
N VAL A 282 -23.45 -22.98 2.81
CA VAL A 282 -24.19 -24.24 2.69
C VAL A 282 -25.41 -24.05 1.80
N MET A 283 -25.70 -25.02 0.94
CA MET A 283 -26.92 -25.02 0.12
C MET A 283 -27.37 -26.44 -0.18
N ASP A 284 -28.67 -26.71 -0.08
CA ASP A 284 -29.26 -27.96 -0.56
C ASP A 284 -29.32 -27.96 -2.09
N LEU A 285 -28.61 -28.91 -2.70
CA LEU A 285 -28.56 -29.12 -4.15
C LEU A 285 -28.77 -30.61 -4.43
N GLU A 286 -29.52 -30.92 -5.48
CA GLU A 286 -29.86 -32.31 -5.87
C GLU A 286 -30.50 -33.14 -4.73
N GLY A 287 -31.08 -32.48 -3.71
CA GLY A 287 -31.66 -33.13 -2.52
C GLY A 287 -30.62 -33.55 -1.47
N SER A 288 -29.51 -32.82 -1.34
CA SER A 288 -28.54 -33.00 -0.24
C SER A 288 -27.79 -31.71 0.09
N PRO A 289 -27.38 -31.50 1.36
CA PRO A 289 -26.55 -30.36 1.72
C PRO A 289 -25.19 -30.42 1.03
N HIS A 290 -24.79 -29.30 0.43
CA HIS A 290 -23.48 -29.09 -0.17
C HIS A 290 -22.82 -27.87 0.48
N ILE A 291 -21.52 -27.99 0.78
CA ILE A 291 -20.68 -26.83 1.06
C ILE A 291 -20.18 -26.29 -0.27
N LEU A 292 -20.48 -25.04 -0.58
CA LEU A 292 -19.94 -24.33 -1.74
C LEU A 292 -18.74 -23.50 -1.25
N LEU A 293 -17.60 -23.66 -1.92
CA LEU A 293 -16.37 -22.91 -1.64
C LEU A 293 -16.06 -21.95 -2.78
N PHE A 294 -15.87 -20.69 -2.41
CA PHE A 294 -15.52 -19.58 -3.28
C PHE A 294 -14.09 -19.13 -2.99
N SER A 295 -13.16 -19.39 -3.92
CA SER A 295 -11.73 -19.04 -3.82
C SER A 295 -11.12 -19.06 -5.23
N ASP A 296 -9.84 -18.70 -5.33
CA ASP A 296 -9.29 -18.10 -6.54
C ASP A 296 -10.06 -16.83 -6.94
N ASN A 297 -9.54 -16.04 -7.87
CA ASN A 297 -10.15 -14.74 -8.13
C ASN A 297 -11.59 -14.81 -8.67
N ASN A 298 -12.00 -15.90 -9.31
CA ASN A 298 -13.33 -16.03 -9.90
C ASN A 298 -13.88 -17.48 -9.98
N GLN A 299 -13.43 -18.40 -9.10
CA GLN A 299 -13.82 -19.82 -9.15
C GLN A 299 -14.73 -20.22 -7.97
N ALA A 300 -15.48 -21.32 -8.17
CA ALA A 300 -16.29 -21.92 -7.11
C ALA A 300 -16.50 -23.43 -7.31
N TYR A 301 -16.49 -24.19 -6.21
CA TYR A 301 -16.72 -25.64 -6.19
C TYR A 301 -17.75 -26.03 -5.14
N ALA A 302 -18.62 -27.00 -5.47
CA ALA A 302 -19.54 -27.63 -4.52
C ALA A 302 -18.97 -28.96 -4.02
N LEU A 303 -19.09 -29.21 -2.72
CA LEU A 303 -18.71 -30.44 -2.04
C LEU A 303 -19.92 -30.98 -1.28
N GLN A 304 -20.50 -32.09 -1.75
CA GLN A 304 -21.64 -32.75 -1.10
C GLN A 304 -21.23 -33.21 0.31
N VAL A 305 -22.00 -32.85 1.33
CA VAL A 305 -21.80 -33.36 2.70
C VAL A 305 -22.09 -34.87 2.71
N ARG A 306 -21.25 -35.63 3.43
CA ARG A 306 -21.37 -37.09 3.59
C ARG A 306 -21.81 -37.52 4.98
N GLY A 307 -21.99 -36.55 5.88
CA GLY A 307 -22.32 -36.73 7.28
C GLY A 307 -21.17 -36.37 8.21
N GLU A 308 -21.46 -36.47 9.50
CA GLU A 308 -20.51 -36.36 10.61
C GLU A 308 -20.47 -37.66 11.44
N ASP A 309 -19.48 -37.78 12.31
CA ASP A 309 -19.45 -38.75 13.42
C ASP A 309 -19.56 -38.07 14.81
N GLY A 310 -20.07 -36.84 14.84
CA GLY A 310 -20.12 -35.96 16.01
C GLY A 310 -18.77 -35.30 16.36
N VAL A 311 -17.70 -35.64 15.65
CA VAL A 311 -16.34 -35.15 15.90
C VAL A 311 -15.66 -34.64 14.62
N GLU A 312 -15.95 -35.22 13.47
CA GLU A 312 -15.41 -34.87 12.15
C GLU A 312 -16.52 -34.72 11.11
N LEU A 313 -16.42 -33.70 10.26
CA LEU A 313 -17.30 -33.51 9.09
C LEU A 313 -16.60 -34.01 7.82
N ARG A 314 -17.31 -34.85 7.05
CA ARG A 314 -16.77 -35.48 5.83
C ARG A 314 -17.55 -35.07 4.58
N VAL A 315 -16.85 -34.84 3.47
CA VAL A 315 -17.44 -34.36 2.20
C VAL A 315 -17.00 -35.20 0.99
N GLY A 316 -17.80 -35.16 -0.08
CA GLY A 316 -17.51 -35.82 -1.36
C GLY A 316 -16.46 -35.10 -2.21
N LYS A 317 -16.16 -35.70 -3.38
CA LYS A 317 -15.30 -35.08 -4.40
C LYS A 317 -15.89 -33.73 -4.85
N PRO A 318 -15.10 -32.65 -4.96
CA PRO A 318 -15.58 -31.38 -5.49
C PRO A 318 -16.07 -31.49 -6.93
N ARG A 319 -17.18 -30.80 -7.23
CA ARG A 319 -17.69 -30.50 -8.58
C ARG A 319 -17.57 -28.98 -8.80
N PRO A 320 -17.25 -28.48 -10.00
CA PRO A 320 -17.38 -27.06 -10.30
C PRO A 320 -18.81 -26.59 -10.02
N LEU A 321 -18.97 -25.37 -9.51
CA LEU A 321 -20.30 -24.81 -9.23
C LEU A 321 -20.97 -24.30 -10.52
N LEU A 322 -20.25 -23.45 -11.25
CA LEU A 322 -20.72 -22.83 -12.49
C LEU A 322 -20.72 -23.81 -13.66
N LYS A 323 -21.58 -23.51 -14.63
CA LYS A 323 -21.74 -24.22 -15.90
C LYS A 323 -20.41 -24.44 -16.63
N ASP A 324 -20.17 -25.67 -17.07
CA ASP A 324 -18.94 -26.13 -17.75
C ASP A 324 -17.60 -25.82 -17.01
N GLY A 325 -17.65 -25.44 -15.72
CA GLY A 325 -16.49 -24.96 -14.97
C GLY A 325 -16.05 -23.53 -15.34
N ALA A 326 -16.96 -22.71 -15.87
CA ALA A 326 -16.68 -21.33 -16.25
C ALA A 326 -16.30 -20.46 -15.04
N PRO A 327 -15.44 -19.43 -15.22
CA PRO A 327 -15.22 -18.40 -14.22
C PRO A 327 -16.45 -17.50 -14.05
N MET A 328 -16.63 -16.95 -12.85
CA MET A 328 -17.51 -15.78 -12.65
C MET A 328 -16.97 -14.59 -13.45
N LEU A 329 -17.86 -13.84 -14.09
CA LEU A 329 -17.53 -12.70 -14.96
C LEU A 329 -17.71 -11.36 -14.24
N SER A 330 -18.69 -11.29 -13.33
CA SER A 330 -19.04 -10.11 -12.55
C SER A 330 -18.23 -9.99 -11.24
N VAL A 331 -17.50 -11.04 -10.84
CA VAL A 331 -16.87 -11.16 -9.52
C VAL A 331 -15.34 -11.19 -9.60
N ASN A 332 -14.69 -10.64 -8.57
CA ASN A 332 -13.26 -10.79 -8.28
C ASN A 332 -13.04 -10.91 -6.76
N ARG A 333 -12.24 -11.89 -6.30
CA ARG A 333 -12.08 -12.31 -4.88
C ARG A 333 -13.45 -12.50 -4.20
N PRO A 334 -14.21 -13.54 -4.60
CA PRO A 334 -15.59 -13.74 -4.19
C PRO A 334 -15.77 -13.81 -2.67
N LYS A 335 -16.79 -13.13 -2.16
CA LYS A 335 -17.24 -13.19 -0.76
C LYS A 335 -18.73 -13.53 -0.72
N VAL A 336 -19.14 -14.43 0.18
CA VAL A 336 -20.57 -14.71 0.36
C VAL A 336 -21.20 -13.64 1.24
N ILE A 337 -22.16 -12.90 0.67
CA ILE A 337 -23.03 -11.96 1.37
C ILE A 337 -24.20 -12.73 2.01
N GLY A 338 -24.77 -13.68 1.26
CA GLY A 338 -25.73 -14.64 1.78
C GLY A 338 -26.41 -15.43 0.68
N LYS A 339 -27.51 -16.09 1.03
CA LYS A 339 -28.38 -16.83 0.12
C LYS A 339 -29.84 -16.54 0.44
N GLY A 340 -30.72 -16.59 -0.55
CA GLY A 340 -32.14 -16.28 -0.39
C GLY A 340 -32.86 -16.29 -1.73
N ASP A 341 -34.17 -16.44 -1.70
CA ASP A 341 -35.03 -16.36 -2.88
C ASP A 341 -35.25 -14.88 -3.25
N LEU A 342 -34.60 -14.39 -4.32
CA LEU A 342 -34.68 -12.97 -4.70
C LEU A 342 -35.87 -12.70 -5.63
N ASN A 343 -36.15 -13.61 -6.56
CA ASN A 343 -37.25 -13.45 -7.52
C ASN A 343 -38.58 -14.08 -7.05
N LEU A 344 -38.61 -14.78 -5.91
CA LEU A 344 -39.76 -15.49 -5.35
C LEU A 344 -40.24 -16.66 -6.22
N ASP A 345 -39.29 -17.43 -6.81
CA ASP A 345 -39.59 -18.63 -7.60
C ASP A 345 -39.53 -19.96 -6.81
N GLY A 346 -39.19 -19.90 -5.52
CA GLY A 346 -39.10 -21.04 -4.60
C GLY A 346 -37.71 -21.68 -4.54
N ARG A 347 -36.69 -21.05 -5.14
CA ARG A 347 -35.28 -21.49 -5.12
C ARG A 347 -34.42 -20.46 -4.40
N MET A 348 -33.25 -20.88 -3.94
CA MET A 348 -32.31 -20.02 -3.22
C MET A 348 -31.21 -19.55 -4.16
N ASP A 349 -31.15 -18.24 -4.42
CA ASP A 349 -30.02 -17.60 -5.09
C ASP A 349 -28.85 -17.41 -4.13
N LEU A 350 -27.65 -17.17 -4.69
CA LEU A 350 -26.45 -16.78 -3.96
C LEU A 350 -26.11 -15.32 -4.28
N VAL A 351 -25.91 -14.50 -3.25
CA VAL A 351 -25.39 -13.14 -3.41
C VAL A 351 -23.90 -13.12 -3.05
N ILE A 352 -23.08 -12.80 -4.05
CA ILE A 352 -21.62 -12.82 -3.99
C ILE A 352 -21.09 -11.39 -4.13
N GLY A 353 -20.37 -10.93 -3.12
CA GLY A 353 -19.64 -9.66 -3.14
C GLY A 353 -18.33 -9.77 -3.91
N SER A 354 -18.05 -8.75 -4.72
CA SER A 354 -16.84 -8.63 -5.54
C SER A 354 -15.89 -7.58 -4.97
N GLY A 355 -14.70 -7.98 -4.52
CA GLY A 355 -13.74 -7.09 -3.88
C GLY A 355 -13.11 -6.05 -4.82
N ALA A 356 -13.13 -6.26 -6.14
CA ALA A 356 -12.58 -5.30 -7.13
C ALA A 356 -13.64 -4.48 -7.86
N ASN A 357 -14.82 -5.07 -8.08
CA ASN A 357 -15.91 -4.37 -8.73
C ASN A 357 -16.78 -3.63 -7.71
N GLY A 358 -16.77 -4.00 -6.43
CA GLY A 358 -17.57 -3.32 -5.42
C GLY A 358 -19.07 -3.43 -5.70
N ARG A 359 -19.54 -4.61 -6.12
CA ARG A 359 -20.95 -4.89 -6.43
C ARG A 359 -21.39 -6.22 -5.82
N CYS A 360 -22.69 -6.33 -5.57
CA CYS A 360 -23.38 -7.60 -5.26
C CYS A 360 -23.74 -8.31 -6.57
N THR A 361 -23.06 -9.40 -6.93
CA THR A 361 -23.43 -10.28 -8.04
C THR A 361 -24.38 -11.39 -7.56
N VAL A 362 -25.36 -11.78 -8.38
CA VAL A 362 -26.24 -12.93 -8.12
C VAL A 362 -25.79 -14.14 -8.95
N LEU A 363 -25.66 -15.29 -8.30
CA LEU A 363 -25.57 -16.59 -8.97
C LEU A 363 -26.82 -17.42 -8.67
N SER A 364 -27.43 -18.01 -9.68
CA SER A 364 -28.59 -18.91 -9.51
C SER A 364 -28.35 -20.26 -10.18
N GLY A 365 -28.94 -21.33 -9.64
CA GLY A 365 -28.75 -22.69 -10.11
C GLY A 365 -29.34 -23.74 -9.16
N SER A 366 -29.60 -24.95 -9.68
CA SER A 366 -30.22 -26.06 -8.92
C SER A 366 -29.32 -27.27 -8.67
N ALA A 367 -28.12 -27.28 -9.25
CA ALA A 367 -27.16 -28.38 -9.18
C ALA A 367 -25.72 -27.88 -9.46
N PRO A 368 -24.67 -28.53 -8.90
CA PRO A 368 -23.29 -28.19 -9.22
C PRO A 368 -22.96 -28.50 -10.68
N GLY A 369 -22.48 -27.49 -11.41
CA GLY A 369 -22.26 -27.52 -12.85
C GLY A 369 -23.41 -26.90 -13.67
N ASN A 370 -24.42 -26.32 -13.00
CA ASN A 370 -25.55 -25.62 -13.63
C ASN A 370 -25.77 -24.19 -13.11
N PHE A 371 -24.86 -23.62 -12.30
CA PHE A 371 -24.98 -22.22 -11.87
C PHE A 371 -24.55 -21.25 -12.96
N GLU A 372 -25.25 -20.11 -13.06
CA GLU A 372 -25.00 -19.03 -14.01
C GLU A 372 -24.82 -17.69 -13.28
N ASP A 373 -23.94 -16.82 -13.80
CA ASP A 373 -23.69 -15.44 -13.32
C ASP A 373 -24.74 -14.53 -13.95
N LEU A 374 -25.73 -14.11 -13.15
CA LEU A 374 -26.93 -13.41 -13.65
C LEU A 374 -26.75 -11.89 -13.78
N GLY A 375 -25.62 -11.34 -13.33
CA GLY A 375 -25.40 -9.90 -13.18
C GLY A 375 -25.48 -9.42 -11.73
N ASN A 376 -25.65 -8.12 -11.54
CA ASN A 376 -25.52 -7.43 -10.27
C ASN A 376 -26.84 -6.84 -9.78
N ILE A 377 -26.98 -6.75 -8.46
CA ILE A 377 -28.11 -6.08 -7.81
C ILE A 377 -28.03 -4.58 -8.05
N PHE A 378 -29.16 -3.96 -8.38
CA PHE A 378 -29.31 -2.52 -8.60
C PHE A 378 -30.15 -1.89 -7.48
N CYS A 379 -29.94 -0.59 -7.25
CA CYS A 379 -30.74 0.23 -6.37
C CYS A 379 -31.14 1.55 -7.04
N LYS A 380 -32.07 2.28 -6.41
CA LYS A 380 -32.54 3.61 -6.83
C LYS A 380 -31.99 4.72 -5.94
N GLY A 381 -31.39 5.74 -6.57
CA GLY A 381 -30.98 6.99 -5.94
C GLY A 381 -29.95 6.85 -4.81
N GLY A 382 -29.86 7.87 -3.95
CA GLY A 382 -28.88 7.95 -2.86
C GLY A 382 -27.48 8.35 -3.33
N PRO A 383 -26.42 8.09 -2.54
CA PRO A 383 -25.08 8.62 -2.82
C PRO A 383 -24.50 8.17 -4.16
N LEU A 384 -23.86 9.11 -4.85
CA LEU A 384 -23.15 8.89 -6.10
C LEU A 384 -21.95 7.98 -5.85
N ALA A 385 -21.90 6.85 -6.56
CA ALA A 385 -20.85 5.85 -6.36
C ALA A 385 -20.57 5.06 -7.64
N GLY A 386 -19.30 4.77 -7.88
CA GLY A 386 -18.87 3.77 -8.85
C GLY A 386 -18.51 2.45 -8.17
N ASP A 387 -17.57 1.77 -8.81
CA ASP A 387 -16.90 0.57 -8.30
C ASP A 387 -15.76 0.94 -7.35
N THR A 388 -15.15 -0.03 -6.64
CA THR A 388 -14.09 0.25 -5.65
C THR A 388 -12.96 1.12 -6.23
N LEU A 389 -12.42 2.01 -5.39
CA LEU A 389 -11.35 2.95 -5.73
C LEU A 389 -11.77 3.91 -6.86
N ALA A 390 -12.98 4.45 -6.75
CA ALA A 390 -13.62 5.26 -7.78
C ALA A 390 -12.78 6.49 -8.14
N LEU A 391 -12.78 6.82 -9.43
CA LEU A 391 -11.93 7.85 -10.04
C LEU A 391 -12.82 8.81 -10.84
N PRO A 392 -13.36 9.85 -10.19
CA PRO A 392 -14.22 10.82 -10.86
C PRO A 392 -13.42 11.73 -11.79
N VAL A 393 -14.11 12.20 -12.82
CA VAL A 393 -13.80 13.33 -13.70
C VAL A 393 -15.12 14.07 -13.91
N ARG A 394 -15.16 15.39 -13.67
CA ARG A 394 -16.37 16.22 -13.85
C ARG A 394 -16.19 17.19 -15.02
N VAL A 395 -17.07 17.10 -16.02
CA VAL A 395 -17.00 17.84 -17.28
C VAL A 395 -18.36 17.76 -17.99
N ASP A 396 -18.69 18.75 -18.83
CA ASP A 396 -19.87 18.70 -19.71
C ASP A 396 -19.55 17.79 -20.89
N TRP A 397 -19.97 16.53 -20.80
CA TRP A 397 -19.73 15.47 -21.78
C TRP A 397 -20.89 15.34 -22.76
N THR A 398 -22.12 15.60 -22.31
CA THR A 398 -23.34 15.56 -23.11
C THR A 398 -23.53 16.79 -24.00
N GLY A 399 -22.90 17.92 -23.67
CA GLY A 399 -23.04 19.19 -24.39
C GLY A 399 -24.32 19.95 -24.05
N ASP A 400 -25.00 19.61 -22.95
CA ASP A 400 -26.27 20.23 -22.56
C ASP A 400 -26.12 21.47 -21.64
N GLY A 401 -24.90 21.70 -21.15
CA GLY A 401 -24.52 22.81 -20.28
C GLY A 401 -24.26 22.40 -18.84
N TYR A 402 -24.85 21.30 -18.37
CA TYR A 402 -24.59 20.75 -17.04
C TYR A 402 -23.27 19.96 -17.04
N LYS A 403 -22.61 19.89 -15.88
CA LYS A 403 -21.35 19.13 -15.75
C LYS A 403 -21.69 17.71 -15.34
N ASP A 404 -21.51 16.77 -16.27
CA ASP A 404 -21.59 15.34 -16.03
C ASP A 404 -20.43 14.85 -15.16
N VAL A 405 -20.57 13.65 -14.59
CA VAL A 405 -19.47 12.93 -13.92
C VAL A 405 -19.20 11.60 -14.62
N ILE A 406 -17.94 11.39 -15.00
CA ILE A 406 -17.41 10.12 -15.49
C ILE A 406 -16.62 9.44 -14.36
N ILE A 407 -16.89 8.16 -14.10
CA ILE A 407 -16.25 7.40 -13.02
C ILE A 407 -15.54 6.17 -13.58
N GLY A 408 -14.22 6.09 -13.37
CA GLY A 408 -13.44 4.85 -13.49
C GLY A 408 -13.21 4.16 -12.14
N GLY A 409 -12.66 2.95 -12.14
CA GLY A 409 -12.45 2.21 -10.89
C GLY A 409 -11.75 0.85 -11.01
N GLY A 410 -11.81 0.09 -9.93
CA GLY A 410 -11.15 -1.20 -9.75
C GLY A 410 -11.52 -2.26 -10.80
N SER A 411 -12.75 -2.26 -11.30
CA SER A 411 -13.25 -3.23 -12.29
C SER A 411 -12.70 -3.06 -13.70
N GLY A 412 -12.23 -1.86 -14.06
CA GLY A 412 -11.90 -1.50 -15.44
C GLY A 412 -13.07 -0.96 -16.27
N GLU A 413 -14.22 -0.71 -15.66
CA GLU A 413 -15.42 -0.16 -16.32
C GLU A 413 -15.44 1.38 -16.20
N LEU A 414 -16.09 2.06 -17.15
CA LEU A 414 -16.35 3.50 -17.10
C LEU A 414 -17.87 3.75 -17.13
N SER A 415 -18.38 4.48 -16.13
CA SER A 415 -19.76 4.98 -16.11
C SER A 415 -19.83 6.50 -16.32
N LEU A 416 -20.93 6.96 -16.90
CA LEU A 416 -21.35 8.34 -17.07
C LEU A 416 -22.62 8.56 -16.25
N TRP A 417 -22.64 9.69 -15.54
CA TRP A 417 -23.76 10.19 -14.74
C TRP A 417 -24.09 11.59 -15.24
N ALA A 418 -25.33 11.82 -15.66
CA ALA A 418 -25.69 13.09 -16.27
C ALA A 418 -25.68 14.21 -15.22
N GLY A 419 -25.18 15.38 -15.59
CA GLY A 419 -25.31 16.59 -14.77
C GLY A 419 -26.77 16.99 -14.59
N THR A 420 -27.08 17.73 -13.53
CA THR A 420 -28.40 18.38 -13.37
C THR A 420 -28.22 19.87 -13.03
N ALA A 421 -29.34 20.59 -12.95
CA ALA A 421 -29.36 21.99 -12.50
C ALA A 421 -29.01 22.18 -11.01
N ASP A 422 -28.85 21.09 -10.25
CA ASP A 422 -28.20 21.08 -8.94
C ASP A 422 -26.82 20.40 -9.12
N PRO A 423 -25.69 21.11 -8.96
CA PRO A 423 -24.37 20.54 -9.23
C PRO A 423 -23.95 19.45 -8.24
N PHE A 424 -24.69 19.26 -7.14
CA PHE A 424 -24.48 18.20 -6.16
C PHE A 424 -25.31 16.92 -6.47
N VAL A 425 -26.22 16.97 -7.46
CA VAL A 425 -27.12 15.87 -7.83
C VAL A 425 -26.99 15.49 -9.31
N TYR A 426 -26.91 14.19 -9.59
CA TYR A 426 -26.67 13.61 -10.91
C TYR A 426 -27.79 12.62 -11.31
N ASP A 427 -28.06 12.45 -12.61
CA ASP A 427 -29.14 11.60 -13.11
C ASP A 427 -28.65 10.47 -14.01
N GLY A 428 -29.19 9.26 -13.78
CA GLY A 428 -28.88 8.05 -14.54
C GLY A 428 -27.47 7.50 -14.32
N CYS A 429 -27.29 6.22 -14.66
CA CYS A 429 -26.00 5.53 -14.62
C CYS A 429 -25.84 4.73 -15.92
N ARG A 430 -24.99 5.19 -16.84
CA ARG A 430 -24.79 4.54 -18.16
C ARG A 430 -23.34 4.16 -18.36
N PHE A 431 -23.09 3.05 -19.07
CA PHE A 431 -21.73 2.55 -19.30
C PHE A 431 -21.21 2.84 -20.71
N PHE A 432 -19.95 3.25 -20.80
CA PHE A 432 -19.27 3.52 -22.07
C PHE A 432 -19.08 2.25 -22.90
N LYS A 433 -19.15 2.38 -24.23
CA LYS A 433 -19.07 1.27 -25.17
C LYS A 433 -18.48 1.67 -26.51
N THR A 434 -17.78 0.73 -27.14
CA THR A 434 -17.32 0.78 -28.54
C THR A 434 -18.20 -0.13 -29.41
N PRO A 435 -18.02 -0.19 -30.74
CA PRO A 435 -18.67 -1.20 -31.58
C PRO A 435 -18.43 -2.66 -31.15
N ALA A 436 -17.32 -2.96 -30.47
CA ALA A 436 -17.05 -4.28 -29.89
C ALA A 436 -17.81 -4.61 -28.59
N GLY A 437 -18.44 -3.62 -27.93
CA GLY A 437 -19.19 -3.80 -26.68
C GLY A 437 -18.80 -2.79 -25.59
N PHE A 438 -19.18 -3.06 -24.34
CA PHE A 438 -18.87 -2.19 -23.21
C PHE A 438 -17.36 -2.05 -22.95
N VAL A 439 -16.92 -0.84 -22.61
CA VAL A 439 -15.54 -0.55 -22.21
C VAL A 439 -15.26 -1.17 -20.85
N ARG A 440 -14.56 -2.30 -20.89
CA ARG A 440 -14.07 -3.01 -19.70
C ARG A 440 -12.62 -3.38 -19.91
N HIS A 441 -11.71 -2.63 -19.30
CA HIS A 441 -10.30 -3.02 -19.28
C HIS A 441 -10.10 -4.25 -18.40
N ARG A 442 -9.27 -5.17 -18.88
CA ARG A 442 -8.75 -6.33 -18.15
C ARG A 442 -7.32 -6.59 -18.60
N PRO A 443 -6.40 -7.02 -17.71
CA PRO A 443 -5.00 -7.22 -18.06
C PRO A 443 -4.84 -8.49 -18.89
N VAL A 444 -4.19 -8.36 -20.04
CA VAL A 444 -3.86 -9.48 -20.95
C VAL A 444 -2.34 -9.61 -21.04
N ASP A 445 -1.62 -8.49 -21.14
CA ASP A 445 -0.15 -8.45 -21.30
C ASP A 445 0.60 -8.47 -19.93
N GLY A 446 -0.06 -8.97 -18.88
CA GLY A 446 0.47 -9.11 -17.50
C GLY A 446 0.26 -7.89 -16.58
N ASN A 447 0.36 -8.14 -15.26
CA ASN A 447 0.18 -7.17 -14.17
C ASN A 447 1.33 -7.26 -13.13
N LEU A 448 1.66 -6.12 -12.51
CA LEU A 448 2.69 -6.00 -11.46
C LEU A 448 2.49 -6.93 -10.25
N GLN A 449 1.25 -7.31 -9.93
CA GLN A 449 0.92 -8.15 -8.78
C GLN A 449 0.52 -9.58 -9.17
N GLY A 450 0.74 -9.94 -10.43
CA GLY A 450 0.47 -11.26 -10.98
C GLY A 450 -1.00 -11.65 -10.96
N ASN A 451 -1.22 -12.97 -10.96
CA ASN A 451 -2.54 -13.59 -11.13
C ASN A 451 -3.53 -13.22 -10.00
N ASN A 452 -3.03 -12.87 -8.81
CA ASN A 452 -3.83 -12.37 -7.68
C ASN A 452 -4.59 -11.05 -8.01
N GLU A 453 -4.23 -10.35 -9.08
CA GLU A 453 -4.94 -9.14 -9.52
C GLU A 453 -5.47 -9.20 -10.98
N ILE A 454 -5.59 -10.38 -11.59
CA ILE A 454 -6.03 -10.57 -12.99
C ILE A 454 -7.41 -9.98 -13.34
N ALA A 455 -8.25 -9.68 -12.35
CA ALA A 455 -9.57 -9.08 -12.50
C ALA A 455 -9.70 -7.69 -11.84
N TRP A 456 -8.58 -7.07 -11.47
CA TRP A 456 -8.50 -5.64 -11.12
C TRP A 456 -7.89 -4.90 -12.30
N SER A 457 -8.51 -3.84 -12.80
CA SER A 457 -7.94 -3.04 -13.89
C SER A 457 -7.59 -1.61 -13.49
N TYR A 458 -8.23 -1.04 -12.46
CA TYR A 458 -7.91 0.31 -11.97
C TYR A 458 -7.89 1.40 -13.06
N ILE A 459 -8.92 1.43 -13.91
CA ILE A 459 -9.01 2.34 -15.06
C ILE A 459 -9.18 3.80 -14.60
N GLN A 460 -8.43 4.73 -15.21
CA GLN A 460 -8.28 6.11 -14.71
C GLN A 460 -8.57 7.06 -15.85
N PRO A 461 -9.81 7.58 -15.97
CA PRO A 461 -10.18 8.49 -17.04
C PRO A 461 -9.51 9.85 -16.86
N GLU A 462 -9.26 10.47 -18.01
CA GLU A 462 -8.94 11.88 -18.24
C GLU A 462 -9.71 12.28 -19.51
N VAL A 463 -10.30 13.47 -19.55
CA VAL A 463 -11.24 13.88 -20.61
C VAL A 463 -10.81 15.19 -21.26
N PHE A 464 -10.66 15.21 -22.58
CA PHE A 464 -10.21 16.39 -23.33
C PHE A 464 -10.53 16.28 -24.83
N ASP A 465 -10.75 17.40 -25.52
CA ASP A 465 -10.84 17.49 -27.00
C ASP A 465 -9.43 17.39 -27.63
N TRP A 466 -8.94 16.15 -27.84
CA TRP A 466 -7.53 15.91 -28.15
C TRP A 466 -7.17 16.32 -29.59
N ASP A 467 -8.06 16.11 -30.55
CA ASP A 467 -7.82 16.41 -31.96
C ASP A 467 -8.40 17.74 -32.47
N GLY A 468 -9.36 18.34 -31.77
CA GLY A 468 -9.94 19.64 -32.11
C GLY A 468 -11.23 19.58 -32.92
N ASP A 469 -11.93 18.45 -32.96
CA ASP A 469 -13.22 18.33 -33.65
C ASP A 469 -14.40 18.87 -32.82
N GLY A 470 -14.20 19.13 -31.53
CA GLY A 470 -15.20 19.70 -30.61
C GLY A 470 -16.00 18.66 -29.81
N ASN A 471 -15.76 17.36 -30.03
CA ASN A 471 -16.18 16.31 -29.11
C ASN A 471 -15.12 16.14 -28.01
N LEU A 472 -15.50 15.55 -26.88
CA LEU A 472 -14.55 15.17 -25.83
C LEU A 472 -14.09 13.73 -26.00
N ASP A 473 -12.79 13.50 -25.88
CA ASP A 473 -12.17 12.18 -25.93
C ASP A 473 -11.89 11.63 -24.53
N LEU A 474 -11.72 10.32 -24.44
CA LEU A 474 -11.29 9.62 -23.22
C LEU A 474 -9.86 9.10 -23.36
N ILE A 475 -8.95 9.69 -22.59
CA ILE A 475 -7.58 9.21 -22.39
C ILE A 475 -7.56 8.42 -21.08
N THR A 476 -6.94 7.23 -21.05
CA THR A 476 -6.95 6.43 -19.83
C THR A 476 -5.77 5.49 -19.65
N ASN A 477 -5.40 5.28 -18.39
CA ASN A 477 -4.40 4.29 -17.94
C ASN A 477 -5.06 3.25 -17.02
N ASP A 478 -4.46 2.07 -16.93
CA ASP A 478 -4.93 0.92 -16.16
C ASP A 478 -3.76 0.15 -15.49
N ASN A 479 -4.03 -1.05 -15.01
CA ASN A 479 -3.02 -1.93 -14.42
C ASN A 479 -1.99 -2.43 -15.44
N GLU A 480 -2.26 -2.40 -16.76
CA GLU A 480 -1.28 -2.82 -17.76
C GLU A 480 -0.11 -1.83 -17.92
N ALA A 481 -0.11 -0.68 -17.22
CA ALA A 481 0.86 0.40 -17.48
C ALA A 481 0.87 0.88 -18.94
N LYS A 482 -0.29 0.83 -19.61
CA LYS A 482 -0.48 1.35 -20.97
C LYS A 482 -1.39 2.57 -20.96
N LEU A 483 -1.23 3.42 -21.98
CA LEU A 483 -2.06 4.59 -22.18
C LEU A 483 -2.93 4.39 -23.42
N PHE A 484 -4.24 4.39 -23.21
CA PHE A 484 -5.25 4.17 -24.24
C PHE A 484 -5.95 5.48 -24.59
N PHE A 485 -6.36 5.60 -25.84
CA PHE A 485 -7.17 6.69 -26.38
C PHE A 485 -8.46 6.12 -26.97
N TYR A 486 -9.58 6.75 -26.63
CA TYR A 486 -10.91 6.49 -27.16
C TYR A 486 -11.45 7.81 -27.71
N ARG A 487 -11.73 7.88 -29.03
CA ARG A 487 -12.35 9.08 -29.60
C ARG A 487 -13.83 9.17 -29.18
N GLY A 488 -14.27 10.34 -28.75
CA GLY A 488 -15.68 10.66 -28.52
C GLY A 488 -16.48 10.75 -29.82
N THR A 489 -17.72 10.25 -29.84
CA THR A 489 -18.55 10.24 -31.06
C THR A 489 -19.66 11.30 -31.07
N GLY A 490 -19.56 12.31 -30.19
CA GLY A 490 -20.64 13.28 -29.93
C GLY A 490 -21.95 12.64 -29.45
N SER A 491 -21.91 11.36 -29.05
CA SER A 491 -23.07 10.52 -28.73
C SER A 491 -22.90 9.92 -27.34
N SER A 492 -23.92 10.10 -26.49
CA SER A 492 -23.87 9.99 -25.02
C SER A 492 -22.85 9.02 -24.40
N VAL A 493 -22.79 7.76 -24.83
CA VAL A 493 -21.82 6.77 -24.27
C VAL A 493 -21.11 5.93 -25.35
N MET A 494 -21.11 6.38 -26.61
CA MET A 494 -20.43 5.69 -27.71
C MET A 494 -19.03 6.27 -27.96
N LEU A 495 -18.06 5.38 -28.10
CA LEU A 495 -16.65 5.71 -28.40
C LEU A 495 -16.17 4.94 -29.65
N GLU A 496 -15.15 5.46 -30.31
CA GLU A 496 -14.38 4.66 -31.27
C GLU A 496 -13.61 3.51 -30.59
N GLU A 497 -13.15 2.55 -31.39
CA GLU A 497 -12.24 1.48 -30.93
C GLU A 497 -10.91 2.02 -30.36
N ARG A 498 -10.43 1.36 -29.30
CA ARG A 498 -9.29 1.85 -28.50
C ARG A 498 -7.97 1.87 -29.28
N LYS A 499 -7.23 2.95 -29.14
CA LYS A 499 -5.89 3.16 -29.72
C LYS A 499 -4.85 3.30 -28.61
N ARG A 500 -3.56 3.19 -28.93
CA ARG A 500 -2.44 3.35 -27.98
C ARG A 500 -1.65 4.62 -28.31
N PHE A 501 -1.14 5.32 -27.30
CA PHE A 501 -0.13 6.37 -27.49
C PHE A 501 1.25 5.75 -27.71
N LEU A 502 2.04 6.32 -28.63
CA LEU A 502 3.29 5.76 -29.13
C LEU A 502 4.46 6.75 -29.03
N MET A 503 5.66 6.22 -28.80
CA MET A 503 6.94 6.92 -28.87
C MET A 503 7.91 6.05 -29.67
N GLY A 504 8.47 6.57 -30.77
CA GLY A 504 9.37 5.82 -31.66
C GLY A 504 8.77 4.53 -32.24
N GLY A 505 7.44 4.44 -32.34
CA GLY A 505 6.70 3.25 -32.79
C GLY A 505 6.42 2.18 -31.71
N LYS A 506 6.99 2.30 -30.51
CA LYS A 506 6.63 1.48 -29.32
C LYS A 506 5.52 2.17 -28.51
N PRO A 507 4.75 1.46 -27.66
CA PRO A 507 3.85 2.10 -26.68
C PRO A 507 4.61 3.03 -25.74
N LEU A 508 4.07 4.22 -25.47
CA LEU A 508 4.66 5.19 -24.53
C LEU A 508 4.84 4.56 -23.14
N PRO A 509 6.07 4.48 -22.57
CA PRO A 509 6.31 3.75 -21.32
C PRO A 509 6.03 4.63 -20.07
N LEU A 510 5.01 4.25 -19.31
CA LEU A 510 4.53 4.95 -18.11
C LEU A 510 4.52 4.06 -16.86
N ALA A 511 4.22 4.65 -15.71
CA ALA A 511 3.93 3.88 -14.50
C ALA A 511 2.56 3.19 -14.61
N TRP A 512 2.39 2.05 -13.94
CA TRP A 512 1.08 1.42 -13.82
C TRP A 512 0.14 2.26 -12.94
N ARG A 513 -1.16 2.25 -13.21
CA ARG A 513 -2.16 2.77 -12.27
C ARG A 513 -2.00 4.28 -11.92
N SER A 514 -1.44 5.11 -12.80
CA SER A 514 -1.37 6.58 -12.64
C SER A 514 -2.36 7.30 -13.55
N ARG A 515 -3.20 8.20 -13.02
CA ARG A 515 -4.08 9.01 -13.87
C ARG A 515 -3.19 9.98 -14.67
N PRO A 516 -3.24 9.99 -16.01
CA PRO A 516 -2.66 11.06 -16.82
C PRO A 516 -3.40 12.39 -16.54
N ALA A 517 -2.87 13.49 -17.06
CA ALA A 517 -3.62 14.73 -17.22
C ALA A 517 -3.28 15.40 -18.56
N VAL A 518 -4.19 16.18 -19.15
CA VAL A 518 -3.91 16.98 -20.34
C VAL A 518 -3.59 18.43 -19.95
N ILE A 519 -2.47 18.92 -20.45
CA ILE A 519 -2.13 20.35 -20.44
C ILE A 519 -2.72 20.95 -21.72
N ASP A 520 -3.70 21.82 -21.55
CA ASP A 520 -4.34 22.58 -22.63
C ASP A 520 -3.30 23.37 -23.47
N GLY A 521 -3.44 23.34 -24.79
CA GLY A 521 -2.56 24.05 -25.73
C GLY A 521 -2.51 25.57 -25.52
N LYS A 522 -3.51 26.17 -24.84
CA LYS A 522 -3.47 27.59 -24.42
C LYS A 522 -2.26 27.93 -23.53
N TYR A 523 -1.68 26.94 -22.84
CA TYR A 523 -0.50 27.10 -21.99
C TYR A 523 0.83 27.00 -22.75
N GLY A 524 0.84 26.70 -24.05
CA GLY A 524 2.02 26.85 -24.93
C GLY A 524 3.18 25.87 -24.68
N VAL A 525 3.02 24.82 -23.86
CA VAL A 525 4.08 23.86 -23.48
C VAL A 525 4.69 23.11 -24.68
N ALA A 526 3.92 22.95 -25.77
CA ALA A 526 4.42 22.41 -27.02
C ALA A 526 5.42 23.34 -27.75
N GLY A 527 5.44 24.63 -27.41
CA GLY A 527 5.99 25.72 -28.23
C GLY A 527 4.94 26.33 -29.18
N ASP A 528 3.73 25.79 -29.18
CA ASP A 528 2.57 26.18 -29.99
C ASP A 528 1.27 25.71 -29.28
N ALA A 529 0.13 25.79 -29.97
CA ALA A 529 -1.20 25.49 -29.43
C ALA A 529 -1.58 23.99 -29.42
N ARG A 530 -0.64 23.05 -29.58
CA ARG A 530 -0.90 21.62 -29.34
C ARG A 530 -1.14 21.35 -27.85
N PRO A 531 -2.18 20.57 -27.46
CA PRO A 531 -2.27 20.04 -26.11
C PRO A 531 -1.13 19.05 -25.86
N CYS A 532 -0.71 18.93 -24.60
CA CYS A 532 0.36 18.02 -24.17
C CYS A 532 -0.13 17.06 -23.10
N LEU A 533 0.45 15.87 -23.02
CA LEU A 533 0.12 14.87 -22.01
C LEU A 533 1.08 14.95 -20.82
N LEU A 534 0.56 15.28 -19.63
CA LEU A 534 1.26 15.10 -18.35
C LEU A 534 1.07 13.67 -17.84
N PHE A 535 2.16 12.98 -17.53
CA PHE A 535 2.12 11.59 -17.03
C PHE A 535 3.30 11.26 -16.10
N MET A 536 3.18 10.15 -15.37
CA MET A 536 4.29 9.56 -14.62
C MET A 536 4.97 8.48 -15.48
N LYS A 537 6.27 8.62 -15.73
CA LYS A 537 7.09 7.62 -16.41
C LYS A 537 7.26 6.36 -15.55
N TRP A 538 7.66 5.26 -16.17
CA TRP A 538 7.98 3.98 -15.52
C TRP A 538 9.00 4.07 -14.36
N ASP A 539 9.85 5.11 -14.35
CA ASP A 539 10.86 5.43 -13.32
C ASP A 539 10.32 6.24 -12.11
N ASN A 540 9.00 6.46 -12.08
CA ASN A 540 8.24 7.24 -11.09
C ASN A 540 8.52 8.75 -11.10
N THR A 541 9.13 9.29 -12.16
CA THR A 541 9.25 10.75 -12.36
C THR A 541 8.16 11.30 -13.28
N TYR A 542 7.82 12.57 -13.10
CA TYR A 542 6.86 13.27 -13.97
C TYR A 542 7.51 13.74 -15.27
N ALA A 543 6.77 13.62 -16.36
CA ALA A 543 7.16 14.16 -17.65
C ALA A 543 5.94 14.63 -18.47
N VAL A 544 6.20 15.47 -19.45
CA VAL A 544 5.23 15.92 -20.45
C VAL A 544 5.60 15.31 -21.81
N ALA A 545 4.67 14.59 -22.42
CA ALA A 545 4.79 14.15 -23.81
C ALA A 545 4.12 15.19 -24.74
N VAL A 546 4.84 15.57 -25.80
CA VAL A 546 4.35 16.51 -26.82
C VAL A 546 4.02 15.71 -28.09
N PRO A 547 2.80 15.81 -28.64
CA PRO A 547 2.39 15.04 -29.82
C PRO A 547 2.91 15.65 -31.13
N ASP A 548 3.19 14.85 -32.15
CA ASP A 548 3.68 15.32 -33.47
C ASP A 548 2.78 16.42 -34.10
N ALA A 549 1.48 16.34 -33.83
CA ALA A 549 0.45 17.28 -34.24
C ALA A 549 -0.70 17.25 -33.22
N ARG A 550 -1.62 18.23 -33.25
CA ARG A 550 -2.89 18.11 -32.49
C ARG A 550 -3.62 16.84 -32.95
N GLY A 551 -4.17 16.07 -32.01
CA GLY A 551 -4.78 14.77 -32.29
C GLY A 551 -3.82 13.61 -32.55
N SER A 552 -2.50 13.84 -32.65
CA SER A 552 -1.56 12.74 -32.88
C SER A 552 -1.44 11.86 -31.64
N LEU A 553 -1.43 10.54 -31.86
CA LEU A 553 -1.08 9.55 -30.85
C LEU A 553 0.40 9.18 -30.87
N ASN A 554 1.17 9.70 -31.84
CA ASN A 554 2.63 9.62 -31.88
C ASN A 554 3.23 10.87 -31.22
N MET A 555 4.18 10.66 -30.31
CA MET A 555 4.84 11.71 -29.53
C MET A 555 6.16 12.15 -30.17
N GLU A 556 6.30 13.46 -30.41
CA GLU A 556 7.50 14.14 -30.92
C GLU A 556 8.67 13.99 -29.92
N ARG A 557 8.36 14.23 -28.64
CA ARG A 557 9.34 14.28 -27.53
C ARG A 557 8.66 14.07 -26.19
N VAL A 558 9.44 13.65 -25.21
CA VAL A 558 9.08 13.64 -23.78
C VAL A 558 10.08 14.53 -23.04
N VAL A 559 9.57 15.42 -22.17
CA VAL A 559 10.37 16.33 -21.36
C VAL A 559 10.07 16.08 -19.88
N ASP A 560 11.09 15.75 -19.09
CA ASP A 560 10.96 15.63 -17.65
C ASP A 560 10.53 16.96 -17.01
N LEU A 561 9.62 16.91 -16.04
CA LEU A 561 9.36 18.06 -15.16
C LEU A 561 10.38 18.14 -14.02
N ARG A 562 10.70 19.37 -13.64
CA ARG A 562 11.68 19.70 -12.59
C ARG A 562 11.05 20.54 -11.48
N ASP A 563 11.62 20.42 -10.29
CA ASP A 563 11.35 21.36 -9.21
C ASP A 563 12.23 22.62 -9.28
N GLU A 564 12.00 23.56 -8.37
CA GLU A 564 12.75 24.81 -8.17
C GLU A 564 14.26 24.62 -7.90
N ASP A 565 14.69 23.41 -7.51
CA ASP A 565 16.10 23.03 -7.34
C ASP A 565 16.68 22.28 -8.56
N GLY A 566 15.90 22.14 -9.64
CA GLY A 566 16.30 21.48 -10.89
C GLY A 566 16.26 19.95 -10.84
N LEU A 567 15.70 19.35 -9.78
CA LEU A 567 15.62 17.90 -9.59
C LEU A 567 14.34 17.32 -10.22
N PRO A 568 14.33 16.03 -10.61
CA PRO A 568 13.09 15.37 -11.03
C PRO A 568 12.02 15.42 -9.93
N ILE A 569 10.76 15.63 -10.34
CA ILE A 569 9.60 15.48 -9.46
C ILE A 569 9.29 13.98 -9.33
N ARG A 570 9.14 13.49 -8.10
CA ARG A 570 8.75 12.12 -7.74
C ARG A 570 7.75 12.16 -6.59
N THR A 571 6.70 11.34 -6.68
CA THR A 571 5.60 11.29 -5.68
C THR A 571 5.18 9.85 -5.36
N SER A 572 6.02 8.88 -5.73
CA SER A 572 5.70 7.46 -5.83
C SER A 572 6.98 6.61 -5.73
N GLY A 573 6.84 5.34 -5.35
CA GLY A 573 7.96 4.45 -5.00
C GLY A 573 8.23 3.32 -6.00
N PRO A 574 9.22 2.45 -5.73
CA PRO A 574 9.46 1.25 -6.53
C PRO A 574 8.41 0.16 -6.28
N ALA A 575 8.43 -0.88 -7.12
CA ALA A 575 7.52 -2.03 -7.05
C ALA A 575 6.04 -1.58 -6.91
N GLY A 576 5.27 -2.16 -5.99
CA GLY A 576 3.82 -1.93 -5.84
C GLY A 576 3.40 -0.53 -5.41
N LEU A 577 4.38 0.34 -5.08
CA LEU A 577 4.18 1.75 -4.79
C LEU A 577 4.35 2.65 -6.02
N SER A 578 4.75 2.09 -7.17
CA SER A 578 4.84 2.79 -8.45
C SER A 578 3.47 3.32 -8.89
N GLY A 579 3.44 4.47 -9.57
CA GLY A 579 2.26 5.04 -10.25
C GLY A 579 1.01 5.35 -9.43
N ARG A 580 0.96 5.04 -8.13
CA ARG A 580 -0.22 5.22 -7.26
C ARG A 580 -0.57 6.68 -6.91
N THR A 581 -0.13 7.64 -7.70
CA THR A 581 -0.56 9.05 -7.66
C THR A 581 -1.68 9.29 -8.69
N LYS A 582 -2.51 10.31 -8.50
CA LYS A 582 -3.50 10.79 -9.48
C LYS A 582 -3.15 12.22 -9.83
N LEU A 583 -3.00 12.52 -11.12
CA LEU A 583 -2.65 13.84 -11.61
C LEU A 583 -3.91 14.61 -12.01
N SER A 584 -3.85 15.92 -11.91
CA SER A 584 -4.81 16.90 -12.47
C SER A 584 -4.04 18.20 -12.75
N VAL A 585 -4.34 18.85 -13.88
CA VAL A 585 -3.81 20.17 -14.24
C VAL A 585 -4.86 21.21 -13.88
N ALA A 586 -4.50 22.23 -13.10
CA ALA A 586 -5.42 23.23 -12.59
C ALA A 586 -4.69 24.54 -12.25
N ASP A 587 -5.30 25.70 -12.44
CA ASP A 587 -4.87 26.94 -11.78
C ASP A 587 -5.50 26.95 -10.38
N TRP A 588 -4.74 26.54 -9.35
CA TRP A 588 -5.30 26.23 -8.03
C TRP A 588 -5.23 27.40 -7.05
N ASP A 589 -4.28 28.34 -7.22
CA ASP A 589 -4.23 29.58 -6.43
C ASP A 589 -4.68 30.85 -7.16
N GLY A 590 -5.05 30.76 -8.44
CA GLY A 590 -5.74 31.80 -9.20
C GLY A 590 -4.81 32.84 -9.82
N ASP A 591 -3.53 32.51 -10.03
CA ASP A 591 -2.53 33.46 -10.54
C ASP A 591 -2.39 33.49 -12.08
N GLY A 592 -3.12 32.61 -12.79
CA GLY A 592 -3.08 32.48 -14.24
C GLY A 592 -2.01 31.51 -14.77
N VAL A 593 -1.26 30.86 -13.88
CA VAL A 593 -0.29 29.80 -14.20
C VAL A 593 -0.88 28.43 -13.84
N TRP A 594 -0.69 27.43 -14.71
CA TRP A 594 -1.16 26.07 -14.41
C TRP A 594 -0.26 25.36 -13.39
N ASP A 595 -0.87 24.82 -12.35
CA ASP A 595 -0.29 23.97 -11.31
C ASP A 595 -0.56 22.48 -11.56
N ILE A 596 0.03 21.63 -10.72
CA ILE A 596 -0.36 20.22 -10.61
C ILE A 596 -1.01 20.00 -9.24
N VAL A 597 -2.27 19.58 -9.24
CA VAL A 597 -2.95 19.03 -8.05
C VAL A 597 -2.89 17.51 -8.13
N ILE A 598 -2.58 16.86 -7.00
CA ILE A 598 -2.45 15.40 -6.94
C ILE A 598 -3.19 14.76 -5.78
N GLY A 599 -3.66 13.54 -6.02
CA GLY A 599 -4.10 12.62 -4.97
C GLY A 599 -3.06 11.53 -4.73
N SER A 600 -2.67 11.28 -3.48
CA SER A 600 -1.55 10.39 -3.15
C SER A 600 -1.88 9.39 -2.03
N GLN A 601 -1.46 8.14 -2.21
CA GLN A 601 -1.59 7.08 -1.20
C GLN A 601 -0.59 7.31 -0.04
N GLN A 602 -1.01 6.97 1.18
CA GLN A 602 -0.23 7.19 2.42
C GLN A 602 1.27 6.84 2.29
N ALA A 603 1.60 5.59 1.96
CA ALA A 603 2.97 5.08 1.98
C ALA A 603 3.85 5.56 0.80
N LEU A 604 3.35 6.50 -0.01
CA LEU A 604 4.13 7.23 -1.00
C LEU A 604 4.72 8.54 -0.45
N GLN A 605 4.17 9.06 0.65
CA GLN A 605 4.48 10.42 1.12
C GLN A 605 5.94 10.57 1.55
N ARG A 606 6.51 9.54 2.19
CA ARG A 606 7.97 9.36 2.42
C ARG A 606 8.92 9.57 1.22
N TYR A 607 8.44 9.57 -0.02
CA TYR A 607 9.26 9.87 -1.20
C TYR A 607 9.36 11.38 -1.51
N PHE A 608 8.55 12.22 -0.86
CA PHE A 608 8.51 13.67 -1.07
C PHE A 608 8.24 14.51 0.20
N ARG A 609 8.15 13.88 1.39
CA ARG A 609 7.91 14.53 2.69
C ARG A 609 8.73 13.86 3.81
N GLN A 610 9.00 14.61 4.87
CA GLN A 610 9.55 14.06 6.12
C GLN A 610 8.52 13.14 6.84
N PRO A 611 8.96 12.07 7.54
CA PRO A 611 8.06 11.12 8.21
C PRO A 611 7.08 11.77 9.20
N GLU A 612 7.53 12.81 9.91
CA GLU A 612 6.76 13.56 10.90
C GLU A 612 5.71 14.49 10.27
N ARG A 613 5.74 14.61 8.94
CA ARG A 613 4.91 15.50 8.12
C ARG A 613 4.00 14.74 7.14
N GLU A 614 4.00 13.40 7.19
CA GLU A 614 3.08 12.55 6.42
C GLU A 614 1.66 12.61 7.00
N SER A 615 0.65 12.55 6.14
CA SER A 615 -0.74 12.35 6.55
C SER A 615 -0.92 10.93 7.13
N PRO A 616 -1.74 10.74 8.18
CA PRO A 616 -2.11 9.41 8.67
C PRO A 616 -2.94 8.58 7.66
N THR A 617 -3.34 9.17 6.53
CA THR A 617 -4.19 8.55 5.49
C THR A 617 -3.64 8.83 4.08
N ALA A 618 -4.34 8.35 3.04
CA ALA A 618 -4.19 8.97 1.73
C ALA A 618 -4.62 10.46 1.79
N ALA A 619 -4.02 11.32 0.98
CA ALA A 619 -4.21 12.77 1.07
C ALA A 619 -4.04 13.49 -0.29
N PRO A 620 -4.65 14.69 -0.45
CA PRO A 620 -4.44 15.57 -1.59
C PRO A 620 -3.26 16.53 -1.37
N PHE A 621 -2.57 16.89 -2.45
CA PHE A 621 -1.43 17.82 -2.44
C PHE A 621 -1.48 18.76 -3.65
N TRP A 622 -0.93 19.95 -3.48
CA TRP A 622 -0.73 20.96 -4.52
C TRP A 622 0.78 21.19 -4.76
N LEU A 623 1.18 21.21 -6.03
CA LEU A 623 2.51 21.58 -6.48
C LEU A 623 2.38 22.88 -7.27
N ARG A 624 2.75 24.01 -6.65
CA ARG A 624 2.72 25.31 -7.34
C ARG A 624 3.73 25.36 -8.48
N ASN A 625 3.32 25.83 -9.64
CA ASN A 625 4.21 26.27 -10.71
C ASN A 625 4.75 27.68 -10.42
N VAL A 626 6.06 27.81 -10.25
CA VAL A 626 6.81 29.07 -10.06
C VAL A 626 7.68 29.43 -11.28
N GLY A 627 7.44 28.75 -12.40
CA GLY A 627 8.03 29.05 -13.71
C GLY A 627 7.11 29.94 -14.56
N SER A 628 6.80 29.49 -15.77
CA SER A 628 5.71 30.03 -16.58
C SER A 628 4.80 28.91 -17.10
N ASN A 629 3.73 29.28 -17.80
CA ASN A 629 2.84 28.32 -18.46
C ASN A 629 3.59 27.45 -19.48
N GLU A 630 4.47 28.05 -20.29
CA GLU A 630 5.23 27.38 -21.35
C GLU A 630 6.49 26.66 -20.81
N LYS A 631 7.01 27.12 -19.66
CA LYS A 631 8.23 26.63 -19.00
C LYS A 631 7.96 26.39 -17.52
N PRO A 632 7.21 25.33 -17.18
CA PRO A 632 6.80 25.06 -15.82
C PRO A 632 7.97 24.61 -14.93
N VAL A 633 8.00 25.09 -13.69
CA VAL A 633 8.99 24.73 -12.66
C VAL A 633 8.26 24.66 -11.33
N PHE A 634 8.34 23.54 -10.61
CA PHE A 634 7.42 23.30 -9.49
C PHE A 634 8.06 23.46 -8.10
N GLN A 635 7.27 23.90 -7.13
CA GLN A 635 7.62 23.76 -5.72
C GLN A 635 7.31 22.33 -5.23
N LEU A 636 7.87 21.94 -4.08
CA LEU A 636 7.56 20.65 -3.46
C LEU A 636 6.08 20.58 -3.00
N PRO A 637 5.48 19.37 -2.94
CA PRO A 637 4.04 19.22 -2.70
C PRO A 637 3.60 19.69 -1.31
N ARG A 638 2.72 20.70 -1.25
CA ARG A 638 2.01 21.11 -0.03
C ARG A 638 0.73 20.29 0.13
N MET A 639 0.48 19.77 1.33
CA MET A 639 -0.78 19.09 1.64
C MET A 639 -1.94 20.07 1.58
N ILE A 640 -3.06 19.64 1.00
CA ILE A 640 -4.34 20.34 1.13
C ILE A 640 -5.02 19.79 2.39
N THR A 641 -5.21 20.65 3.39
CA THR A 641 -5.77 20.36 4.72
C THR A 641 -7.08 21.14 4.90
N PHE A 642 -7.76 20.94 6.02
CA PHE A 642 -8.73 21.94 6.50
C PHE A 642 -8.01 23.21 7.00
N LYS A 643 -8.74 24.32 7.12
CA LYS A 643 -8.25 25.63 7.62
C LYS A 643 -7.59 25.62 9.01
N ASP A 644 -7.86 24.61 9.82
CA ASP A 644 -7.22 24.40 11.14
C ASP A 644 -5.94 23.53 11.09
N GLY A 645 -5.50 23.15 9.88
CA GLY A 645 -4.33 22.30 9.64
C GLY A 645 -4.59 20.80 9.79
N SER A 646 -5.80 20.36 10.14
CA SER A 646 -6.12 18.93 10.18
C SER A 646 -6.20 18.32 8.76
N PRO A 647 -5.64 17.13 8.52
CA PRO A 647 -5.66 16.49 7.20
C PRO A 647 -7.05 15.94 6.86
N ILE A 648 -7.33 15.78 5.56
CA ILE A 648 -8.56 15.12 5.10
C ILE A 648 -8.39 13.60 5.27
N HIS A 649 -8.94 13.07 6.37
CA HIS A 649 -8.81 11.67 6.75
C HIS A 649 -9.68 10.73 5.90
N LEU A 650 -9.08 9.85 5.10
CA LEU A 650 -9.75 8.79 4.33
C LEU A 650 -9.23 7.38 4.65
N ASN A 651 -9.77 6.35 3.99
CA ASN A 651 -9.21 5.00 4.03
C ASN A 651 -7.87 4.91 3.24
N LYS A 652 -7.23 3.74 3.24
CA LYS A 652 -5.77 3.63 3.05
C LYS A 652 -5.25 3.54 1.61
N HIS A 653 -6.06 3.23 0.60
CA HIS A 653 -5.53 2.82 -0.70
C HIS A 653 -5.30 3.96 -1.71
N ASN A 654 -6.15 4.98 -1.87
CA ASN A 654 -5.80 6.21 -2.59
C ASN A 654 -6.63 7.42 -2.10
N PHE A 655 -6.25 8.61 -2.56
CA PHE A 655 -7.13 9.78 -2.61
C PHE A 655 -7.34 10.08 -4.11
N ASN A 656 -8.56 9.95 -4.64
CA ASN A 656 -8.79 10.05 -6.09
C ASN A 656 -9.40 11.42 -6.46
N ILE A 657 -8.60 12.48 -6.29
CA ILE A 657 -9.00 13.89 -6.49
C ILE A 657 -9.40 14.22 -7.94
N TRP A 658 -10.30 15.20 -8.09
CA TRP A 658 -10.56 15.97 -9.29
C TRP A 658 -10.90 17.42 -8.89
N PRO A 659 -10.07 18.43 -9.23
CA PRO A 659 -10.40 19.84 -9.04
C PRO A 659 -11.52 20.27 -9.99
N THR A 660 -12.50 21.00 -9.49
CA THR A 660 -13.63 21.52 -10.28
C THR A 660 -14.27 22.67 -9.52
N ASP A 661 -14.66 23.73 -10.22
CA ASP A 661 -15.68 24.65 -9.69
C ASP A 661 -16.99 23.85 -9.59
N LEU A 662 -17.45 23.55 -8.38
CA LEU A 662 -18.63 22.73 -8.10
C LEU A 662 -19.81 23.61 -7.70
N ASN A 663 -19.56 24.65 -6.93
CA ASN A 663 -20.59 25.55 -6.39
C ASN A 663 -20.91 26.77 -7.31
N GLU A 664 -20.18 26.94 -8.41
CA GLU A 664 -20.24 28.06 -9.37
C GLU A 664 -19.81 29.43 -8.79
N ASP A 665 -18.92 29.44 -7.78
CA ASP A 665 -18.34 30.67 -7.20
C ASP A 665 -17.09 31.19 -7.93
N GLY A 666 -16.55 30.43 -8.89
CA GLY A 666 -15.37 30.77 -9.67
C GLY A 666 -14.04 30.26 -9.11
N LEU A 667 -14.05 29.52 -7.99
CA LEU A 667 -12.88 28.88 -7.40
C LEU A 667 -12.97 27.35 -7.57
N LEU A 668 -11.81 26.67 -7.59
CA LEU A 668 -11.77 25.21 -7.77
C LEU A 668 -11.97 24.46 -6.45
N ASP A 669 -13.19 24.01 -6.19
CA ASP A 669 -13.50 22.98 -5.20
C ASP A 669 -12.80 21.64 -5.56
N ILE A 670 -12.95 20.62 -4.70
CA ILE A 670 -12.53 19.25 -5.01
C ILE A 670 -13.69 18.27 -4.89
N ILE A 671 -13.83 17.42 -5.90
CA ILE A 671 -14.52 16.13 -5.75
C ILE A 671 -13.47 15.02 -5.67
N PHE A 672 -13.77 13.93 -4.98
CA PHE A 672 -12.86 12.79 -4.90
C PHE A 672 -13.59 11.48 -4.64
N GLY A 673 -13.13 10.42 -5.31
CA GLY A 673 -13.56 9.06 -4.99
C GLY A 673 -12.71 8.45 -3.88
N ASP A 674 -13.33 7.60 -3.06
CA ASP A 674 -12.65 6.83 -2.03
C ASP A 674 -12.39 5.38 -2.44
N ASP A 675 -11.81 4.60 -1.53
CA ASP A 675 -11.53 3.17 -1.74
C ASP A 675 -12.80 2.34 -1.99
N GLU A 676 -13.95 2.77 -1.45
CA GLU A 676 -15.19 1.99 -1.40
C GLU A 676 -16.06 2.25 -2.64
N GLY A 677 -15.88 3.40 -3.28
CA GLY A 677 -16.45 3.75 -4.57
C GLY A 677 -17.31 5.02 -4.54
N PHE A 678 -17.54 5.59 -3.36
CA PHE A 678 -18.38 6.78 -3.18
C PHE A 678 -17.64 8.05 -3.60
N ILE A 679 -18.38 9.01 -4.17
CA ILE A 679 -17.84 10.32 -4.57
C ILE A 679 -18.21 11.38 -3.52
N PHE A 680 -17.18 11.91 -2.87
CA PHE A 680 -17.26 12.98 -1.90
C PHE A 680 -16.90 14.32 -2.55
N TYR A 681 -17.26 15.42 -1.89
CA TYR A 681 -16.81 16.76 -2.24
C TYR A 681 -16.34 17.56 -1.02
N LEU A 682 -15.51 18.57 -1.26
CA LEU A 682 -15.17 19.63 -0.29
C LEU A 682 -15.01 20.96 -1.03
N ASP A 683 -15.79 21.94 -0.61
CA ASP A 683 -15.77 23.31 -1.13
C ASP A 683 -14.40 23.98 -0.91
N ARG A 684 -14.10 25.04 -1.66
CA ARG A 684 -12.84 25.78 -1.60
C ARG A 684 -12.57 26.41 -0.23
N ASP A 685 -13.59 27.01 0.39
CA ASP A 685 -13.43 27.79 1.62
C ASP A 685 -12.92 27.00 2.84
N PRO A 686 -13.41 25.80 3.20
CA PRO A 686 -12.90 25.08 4.37
C PRO A 686 -11.44 24.62 4.27
N LEU A 687 -10.79 24.76 3.10
CA LEU A 687 -9.46 24.22 2.80
C LEU A 687 -8.31 25.22 3.05
N ALA A 688 -7.11 24.68 3.34
CA ALA A 688 -5.85 25.39 3.41
C ALA A 688 -4.72 24.56 2.78
N TRP A 689 -3.67 25.23 2.31
CA TRP A 689 -2.53 24.63 1.59
C TRP A 689 -1.25 25.46 1.78
N ASN A 690 -1.16 26.14 2.92
CA ASN A 690 -0.19 27.19 3.25
C ASN A 690 0.99 26.71 4.12
N GLU A 691 1.21 25.40 4.23
CA GLU A 691 2.32 24.86 5.02
C GLU A 691 3.71 25.19 4.42
N SER A 692 4.72 25.30 5.29
CA SER A 692 6.11 25.47 4.87
C SER A 692 6.67 24.16 4.32
N ILE A 693 7.28 24.24 3.13
CA ILE A 693 7.96 23.11 2.47
C ILE A 693 9.45 23.02 2.80
N GLU A 694 9.99 23.94 3.61
CA GLU A 694 11.44 24.07 3.80
C GLU A 694 12.06 22.83 4.47
N ALA A 695 11.33 22.16 5.37
CA ALA A 695 11.76 20.91 5.97
C ALA A 695 11.89 19.77 4.93
N ASP A 696 10.89 19.63 4.05
CA ASP A 696 10.90 18.62 2.99
C ASP A 696 11.94 18.96 1.90
N ARG A 697 12.17 20.25 1.64
CA ARG A 697 13.25 20.76 0.78
C ARG A 697 14.63 20.42 1.35
N GLN A 698 14.84 20.60 2.65
CA GLN A 698 16.09 20.20 3.31
C GLN A 698 16.29 18.68 3.27
N MET A 699 15.25 17.88 3.50
CA MET A 699 15.29 16.42 3.31
C MET A 699 15.67 16.05 1.88
N LYS A 700 15.06 16.68 0.86
CA LYS A 700 15.36 16.40 -0.56
C LYS A 700 16.79 16.81 -0.92
N LYS A 701 17.27 17.95 -0.42
CA LYS A 701 18.66 18.41 -0.60
C LYS A 701 19.68 17.51 0.09
N MET A 702 19.40 17.00 1.29
CA MET A 702 20.22 15.98 1.93
C MET A 702 20.21 14.68 1.12
N ALA A 703 19.05 14.22 0.65
CA ALA A 703 18.96 13.01 -0.18
C ALA A 703 19.77 13.12 -1.48
N ALA A 704 19.61 14.23 -2.22
CA ALA A 704 20.35 14.50 -3.45
C ALA A 704 21.85 14.73 -3.21
N GLY A 705 22.21 15.44 -2.14
CA GLY A 705 23.61 15.66 -1.72
C GLY A 705 24.30 14.40 -1.20
N THR A 706 23.53 13.41 -0.73
CA THR A 706 24.00 12.03 -0.47
C THR A 706 23.88 11.11 -1.68
N GLY A 707 23.76 11.67 -2.88
CA GLY A 707 23.95 10.98 -4.14
C GLY A 707 25.40 10.55 -4.33
N ILE A 708 25.81 9.51 -3.59
CA ILE A 708 26.83 8.59 -4.06
C ILE A 708 26.35 8.16 -5.45
N SER A 709 27.10 8.51 -6.48
CA SER A 709 26.91 7.90 -7.79
C SER A 709 27.05 6.39 -7.60
N ALA A 710 25.95 5.66 -7.83
CA ALA A 710 26.04 4.22 -8.02
C ALA A 710 26.89 4.01 -9.28
N VAL A 711 28.21 3.91 -9.10
CA VAL A 711 29.16 3.63 -10.17
C VAL A 711 28.64 2.35 -10.83
N PRO A 712 28.25 2.40 -12.12
CA PRO A 712 27.65 1.25 -12.75
C PRO A 712 28.67 0.12 -12.69
N TYR A 713 28.30 -0.99 -12.05
CA TYR A 713 29.19 -2.15 -11.93
C TYR A 713 29.31 -2.81 -13.31
N VAL A 714 30.25 -2.32 -14.11
CA VAL A 714 30.60 -2.90 -15.41
C VAL A 714 31.30 -4.23 -15.13
N SER A 715 30.53 -5.31 -15.14
CA SER A 715 31.01 -6.66 -14.86
C SER A 715 32.04 -7.11 -15.90
N GLY A 716 33.33 -6.85 -15.64
CA GLY A 716 34.43 -7.23 -16.53
C GLY A 716 35.78 -6.56 -16.22
N GLU A 717 35.80 -5.31 -15.75
CA GLU A 717 37.06 -4.59 -15.58
C GLU A 717 37.73 -4.90 -14.22
N LYS A 718 38.82 -5.68 -14.28
CA LYS A 718 39.71 -5.92 -13.15
C LYS A 718 40.58 -4.69 -12.88
N VAL A 719 40.15 -3.86 -11.94
CA VAL A 719 40.98 -2.76 -11.43
C VAL A 719 41.94 -3.31 -10.36
N PHE A 720 43.20 -3.46 -10.77
CA PHE A 720 44.35 -4.02 -10.05
C PHE A 720 44.45 -5.55 -9.87
N VAL A 721 45.70 -6.00 -9.92
CA VAL A 721 46.22 -7.32 -9.57
C VAL A 721 47.52 -7.07 -8.82
N GLU A 722 47.60 -7.44 -7.54
CA GLU A 722 48.89 -7.58 -6.86
C GLU A 722 49.30 -9.05 -6.86
N ASN A 723 50.39 -9.37 -7.55
CA ASN A 723 50.95 -10.72 -7.54
C ASN A 723 51.68 -10.97 -6.23
N TRP A 724 51.22 -11.98 -5.46
CA TRP A 724 52.03 -12.63 -4.43
C TRP A 724 52.42 -14.03 -4.92
N ASP A 725 53.63 -14.16 -5.44
CA ASP A 725 54.23 -15.46 -5.76
C ASP A 725 54.45 -16.26 -4.47
N TYR A 726 53.56 -17.20 -4.18
CA TYR A 726 53.79 -18.19 -3.13
C TYR A 726 54.85 -19.20 -3.61
N PRO A 727 55.94 -19.45 -2.85
CA PRO A 727 56.87 -20.52 -3.18
C PRO A 727 56.18 -21.88 -3.07
N ASP A 728 56.23 -22.64 -4.16
CA ASP A 728 55.44 -23.86 -4.42
C ASP A 728 55.76 -25.02 -3.45
N GLN A 729 54.99 -25.15 -2.37
CA GLN A 729 54.90 -26.37 -1.55
C GLN A 729 53.48 -26.59 -1.00
N SER A 730 52.86 -27.71 -1.38
CA SER A 730 51.57 -28.16 -0.84
C SER A 730 51.71 -28.69 0.60
N MET A 731 50.98 -28.11 1.56
CA MET A 731 50.94 -28.59 2.96
C MET A 731 49.60 -29.26 3.35
N SER A 732 49.43 -30.51 2.95
CA SER A 732 48.34 -31.38 3.39
C SER A 732 48.68 -32.12 4.70
N ALA A 733 48.82 -31.43 5.83
CA ALA A 733 48.87 -32.03 7.16
C ALA A 733 48.59 -31.03 8.31
N PRO A 734 47.85 -31.40 9.37
CA PRO A 734 47.63 -30.53 10.53
C PRO A 734 48.87 -30.50 11.45
N MET A 735 49.52 -29.34 11.54
CA MET A 735 50.61 -29.12 12.51
C MET A 735 50.08 -28.96 13.94
N LYS A 736 50.87 -29.42 14.92
CA LYS A 736 50.50 -29.42 16.35
C LYS A 736 51.03 -28.18 17.05
N LYS A 737 50.28 -27.75 18.08
CA LYS A 737 50.61 -26.69 19.03
C LYS A 737 51.95 -26.97 19.74
N GLY A 738 52.98 -26.16 19.47
CA GLY A 738 54.29 -26.30 20.13
C GLY A 738 55.31 -25.23 19.78
N ASP A 739 55.71 -25.14 18.51
CA ASP A 739 56.94 -24.45 18.12
C ASP A 739 56.77 -22.93 17.95
N GLY A 740 57.46 -22.18 18.81
CA GLY A 740 57.37 -20.73 18.91
C GLY A 740 58.46 -19.94 18.17
N TRP A 741 58.29 -18.62 18.13
CA TRP A 741 59.24 -17.68 17.53
C TRP A 741 60.56 -17.61 18.30
N ALA A 742 61.70 -17.65 17.61
CA ALA A 742 63.01 -17.27 18.16
C ALA A 742 63.96 -16.70 17.10
N ASN A 743 64.82 -15.75 17.52
CA ASN A 743 65.99 -15.21 16.80
C ASN A 743 65.71 -14.33 15.55
N GLY A 744 65.54 -13.02 15.78
CA GLY A 744 65.37 -12.00 14.73
C GLY A 744 66.63 -11.20 14.33
N TRP A 745 66.42 -10.07 13.64
CA TRP A 745 67.48 -9.25 13.00
C TRP A 745 67.64 -7.83 13.60
N LYS A 746 68.79 -7.19 13.31
CA LYS A 746 69.21 -5.86 13.79
C LYS A 746 69.10 -4.77 12.71
N SER A 747 69.07 -3.50 13.11
CA SER A 747 68.89 -2.33 12.24
C SER A 747 69.79 -1.14 12.64
N ARG A 748 70.12 -0.24 11.70
CA ARG A 748 70.68 1.10 11.96
C ARG A 748 70.29 2.11 10.88
N GLY A 749 69.74 3.26 11.30
CA GLY A 749 69.55 4.48 10.48
C GLY A 749 68.30 4.46 9.57
N SER A 750 67.40 5.44 9.62
CA SER A 750 67.04 6.37 10.71
C SER A 750 65.74 5.88 11.40
N ALA A 751 65.30 6.54 12.48
CA ALA A 751 64.42 5.92 13.47
C ALA A 751 62.92 5.88 13.07
N ASN A 752 62.50 4.78 12.44
CA ASN A 752 61.09 4.34 12.42
C ASN A 752 61.01 2.90 12.98
N ARG A 753 60.29 2.69 14.11
CA ARG A 753 60.15 1.36 14.73
C ARG A 753 58.85 1.14 15.52
N VAL A 754 57.83 0.61 14.80
CA VAL A 754 56.89 -0.47 15.19
C VAL A 754 56.11 -0.36 16.52
N ARG A 755 54.76 -0.38 16.47
CA ARG A 755 53.94 -1.57 16.88
C ARG A 755 52.41 -1.47 16.69
N THR A 756 51.82 -2.66 16.86
CA THR A 756 50.44 -3.16 16.66
C THR A 756 49.28 -2.41 17.32
N PHE A 757 48.09 -2.64 16.76
CA PHE A 757 46.78 -2.22 17.27
C PHE A 757 46.37 -2.89 18.61
N SER A 758 45.55 -2.18 19.38
CA SER A 758 44.65 -2.72 20.41
C SER A 758 43.41 -1.83 20.47
N MET A 759 42.21 -2.42 20.55
CA MET A 759 40.96 -1.67 20.76
C MET A 759 40.73 -1.44 22.27
N ASN A 760 40.11 -0.31 22.61
CA ASN A 760 39.54 -0.03 23.93
C ASN A 760 38.42 1.03 23.76
N PRO A 761 37.41 1.13 24.66
CA PRO A 761 36.11 1.74 24.30
C PRO A 761 36.06 3.26 24.07
N LEU A 762 37.08 4.02 24.49
CA LEU A 762 37.13 5.48 24.38
C LEU A 762 38.54 5.91 23.98
N GLY A 763 38.68 6.68 22.92
CA GLY A 763 39.96 7.13 22.38
C GLY A 763 39.87 8.44 21.60
N VAL A 764 40.94 9.24 21.65
CA VAL A 764 41.07 10.50 20.90
C VAL A 764 41.83 10.23 19.61
N PHE A 765 41.43 10.85 18.49
CA PHE A 765 42.11 10.76 17.21
C PHE A 765 42.62 12.14 16.76
N SER A 766 43.80 12.18 16.16
CA SER A 766 44.44 13.40 15.65
C SER A 766 45.10 13.11 14.30
N LEU A 767 44.91 14.01 13.33
CA LEU A 767 45.50 13.92 12.00
C LEU A 767 46.40 15.15 11.80
N ALA A 768 47.70 14.97 11.99
CA ALA A 768 48.69 16.03 11.84
C ALA A 768 49.18 16.12 10.40
N SER A 769 49.26 17.32 9.83
CA SER A 769 50.08 17.57 8.65
C SER A 769 51.46 18.08 9.06
N THR A 770 52.51 17.49 8.49
CA THR A 770 53.89 18.00 8.66
C THR A 770 54.63 17.93 7.32
N GLY A 771 54.87 19.11 6.72
CA GLY A 771 55.67 19.23 5.49
C GLY A 771 55.10 18.49 4.26
N GLY A 772 53.77 18.54 4.07
CA GLY A 772 53.10 17.94 2.90
C GLY A 772 52.69 16.46 3.04
N TYR A 773 52.73 15.91 4.25
CA TYR A 773 52.29 14.54 4.55
C TYR A 773 51.35 14.54 5.76
N ALA A 774 50.30 13.71 5.72
CA ALA A 774 49.40 13.50 6.85
C ALA A 774 49.73 12.20 7.60
N ALA A 775 49.72 12.27 8.92
CA ALA A 775 49.87 11.12 9.83
C ALA A 775 48.71 11.08 10.83
N LEU A 776 48.11 9.90 11.01
CA LEU A 776 47.06 9.68 12.00
C LEU A 776 47.66 9.13 13.29
N SER A 777 47.36 9.77 14.41
CA SER A 777 47.73 9.39 15.77
C SER A 777 46.52 9.32 16.70
N GLY A 778 46.70 8.79 17.91
CA GLY A 778 45.66 8.77 18.92
C GLY A 778 46.19 8.40 20.30
N GLU A 779 45.53 8.93 21.34
CA GLU A 779 45.87 8.70 22.74
C GLU A 779 44.71 8.07 23.53
N GLY A 780 45.10 7.19 24.45
CA GLY A 780 44.26 6.67 25.52
C GLY A 780 45.09 6.53 26.80
N THR A 781 44.43 6.54 27.96
CA THR A 781 45.05 6.53 29.30
C THR A 781 45.62 5.15 29.69
N GLY A 782 46.51 4.61 28.85
CA GLY A 782 47.01 3.24 28.93
C GLY A 782 48.24 2.92 28.05
N THR A 783 49.09 3.92 27.75
CA THR A 783 50.44 3.75 27.15
C THR A 783 50.52 2.88 25.88
N SER A 784 50.06 3.41 24.75
CA SER A 784 50.71 3.25 23.43
C SER A 784 50.22 4.36 22.51
N VAL A 785 51.14 5.22 22.02
CA VAL A 785 50.84 6.09 20.87
C VAL A 785 51.06 5.26 19.61
N ILE A 786 50.11 5.28 18.69
CA ILE A 786 50.16 4.58 17.40
C ILE A 786 50.11 5.62 16.30
N GLU A 787 51.11 5.62 15.41
CA GLU A 787 51.18 6.48 14.23
C GLU A 787 51.14 5.63 12.95
N ARG A 788 50.44 6.11 11.92
CA ARG A 788 50.55 5.57 10.54
C ARG A 788 50.83 6.68 9.53
N PHE A 789 51.81 6.40 8.68
CA PHE A 789 52.00 7.09 7.40
C PHE A 789 51.11 6.45 6.32
N LEU A 790 50.58 7.27 5.42
CA LEU A 790 49.81 6.81 4.26
C LEU A 790 50.73 6.20 3.20
N ALA A 791 50.25 5.17 2.49
CA ALA A 791 51.04 4.49 1.46
C ALA A 791 51.32 5.35 0.21
N ASN A 792 50.51 6.38 -0.02
CA ASN A 792 50.76 7.47 -0.95
C ASN A 792 50.55 8.80 -0.21
N PRO A 793 51.36 9.85 -0.45
CA PRO A 793 51.08 11.18 0.08
C PRO A 793 49.76 11.73 -0.48
N ILE A 794 49.04 12.48 0.35
CA ILE A 794 47.95 13.35 -0.08
C ILE A 794 48.55 14.72 -0.34
N ASP A 795 48.46 15.20 -1.58
CA ASP A 795 48.85 16.56 -1.95
C ASP A 795 47.77 17.55 -1.49
N PHE A 796 47.95 18.11 -0.29
CA PHE A 796 47.10 19.15 0.28
C PHE A 796 47.39 20.50 -0.40
N ASN A 797 46.86 20.69 -1.60
CA ASN A 797 46.96 21.96 -2.31
C ASN A 797 46.13 23.05 -1.59
N PRO A 798 46.73 24.11 -1.03
CA PRO A 798 46.02 25.12 -0.24
C PRO A 798 45.03 25.97 -1.06
N GLU A 799 45.15 26.00 -2.40
CA GLU A 799 44.18 26.67 -3.27
C GLU A 799 42.94 25.82 -3.58
N LYS A 800 42.79 24.61 -3.00
CA LYS A 800 41.68 23.68 -3.28
C LYS A 800 41.10 23.01 -2.04
N GLU A 801 39.77 22.97 -1.98
CA GLU A 801 39.05 22.19 -0.98
C GLU A 801 39.34 20.70 -1.13
N THR A 802 39.88 20.08 -0.07
CA THR A 802 40.06 18.63 0.01
C THR A 802 38.92 18.02 0.81
N VAL A 803 38.24 17.03 0.24
CA VAL A 803 37.02 16.46 0.80
C VAL A 803 37.24 15.02 1.21
N PHE A 804 36.94 14.72 2.47
CA PHE A 804 36.99 13.38 3.04
C PHE A 804 35.60 12.89 3.42
N THR A 805 35.43 11.57 3.39
CA THR A 805 34.25 10.86 3.90
C THR A 805 34.69 9.85 4.94
N PHE A 806 33.96 9.72 6.04
CA PHE A 806 34.25 8.75 7.09
C PHE A 806 33.04 7.87 7.42
N SER A 807 33.29 6.74 8.07
CA SER A 807 32.26 5.84 8.60
C SER A 807 32.66 5.28 9.95
N LEU A 808 31.85 5.59 10.98
CA LEU A 808 31.90 5.00 12.31
C LEU A 808 30.83 3.90 12.39
N VAL A 809 31.11 2.77 13.04
CA VAL A 809 30.15 1.70 13.31
C VAL A 809 30.04 1.47 14.82
N TYR A 810 28.82 1.41 15.32
CA TYR A 810 28.50 1.01 16.69
C TYR A 810 28.03 -0.45 16.73
N PHE A 811 28.54 -1.24 17.68
CA PHE A 811 28.01 -2.56 17.99
C PHE A 811 28.14 -2.90 19.48
N ARG A 812 27.33 -3.87 19.91
CA ARG A 812 27.33 -4.42 21.27
C ARG A 812 27.73 -5.89 21.20
N GLU A 813 28.72 -6.28 22.00
CA GLU A 813 29.12 -7.68 22.19
C GLU A 813 28.49 -8.20 23.49
N ASP A 814 27.36 -8.90 23.39
CA ASP A 814 26.74 -9.58 24.53
C ASP A 814 27.47 -10.90 24.83
N ASN A 815 28.11 -10.96 26.00
CA ASN A 815 28.65 -12.21 26.55
C ASN A 815 27.52 -13.16 27.00
N LEU A 816 27.85 -14.43 27.25
CA LEU A 816 26.90 -15.48 27.67
C LEU A 816 26.02 -15.13 28.89
N ASP A 817 26.45 -14.17 29.70
CA ASP A 817 25.76 -13.70 30.91
C ASP A 817 24.88 -12.45 30.66
N ASN A 818 24.70 -12.01 29.40
CA ASN A 818 24.09 -10.74 28.95
C ASN A 818 24.74 -9.45 29.50
N ALA A 819 25.90 -9.57 30.17
CA ALA A 819 26.78 -8.45 30.49
C ALA A 819 27.55 -8.01 29.22
N GLY A 820 26.84 -7.31 28.34
CA GLY A 820 27.37 -6.84 27.07
C GLY A 820 28.34 -5.66 27.21
N THR A 821 29.34 -5.61 26.32
CA THR A 821 30.24 -4.46 26.16
C THR A 821 29.90 -3.71 24.88
N GLU A 822 29.80 -2.39 24.96
CA GLU A 822 29.36 -1.52 23.87
C GLU A 822 30.57 -0.78 23.26
N VAL A 823 30.69 -0.83 21.93
CA VAL A 823 31.93 -0.46 21.21
C VAL A 823 31.59 0.41 20.00
N LEU A 824 32.31 1.53 19.87
CA LEU A 824 32.28 2.42 18.72
C LEU A 824 33.64 2.39 18.00
N GLY A 825 33.66 2.14 16.70
CA GLY A 825 34.89 2.03 15.90
C GLY A 825 34.86 2.83 14.60
N LEU A 826 35.98 3.47 14.25
CA LEU A 826 36.19 4.09 12.95
C LEU A 826 36.56 3.01 11.92
N PHE A 827 35.67 2.77 10.96
CA PHE A 827 35.80 1.69 9.97
C PHE A 827 36.35 2.14 8.62
N GLY A 828 36.30 3.43 8.31
CA GLY A 828 36.89 3.95 7.08
C GLY A 828 37.01 5.47 7.05
N LEU A 829 38.06 5.94 6.38
CA LEU A 829 38.28 7.32 5.95
C LEU A 829 38.71 7.28 4.48
N ASN A 830 37.91 7.88 3.59
CA ASN A 830 38.10 7.83 2.14
C ASN A 830 38.08 9.23 1.52
N THR A 831 38.77 9.39 0.39
CA THR A 831 38.66 10.57 -0.49
C THR A 831 37.47 10.43 -1.45
N VAL A 832 37.03 11.54 -2.05
CA VAL A 832 35.85 11.57 -2.94
C VAL A 832 36.04 10.79 -4.26
N ASP A 833 37.29 10.53 -4.70
CA ASP A 833 37.58 9.63 -5.83
C ASP A 833 37.53 8.13 -5.44
N GLY A 834 37.14 7.81 -4.20
CA GLY A 834 36.92 6.45 -3.72
C GLY A 834 38.17 5.77 -3.14
N LYS A 835 39.32 6.44 -3.04
CA LYS A 835 40.50 5.85 -2.38
C LYS A 835 40.34 5.85 -0.87
N THR A 836 40.39 4.65 -0.28
CA THR A 836 40.52 4.44 1.16
C THR A 836 41.91 4.87 1.65
N LEU A 837 41.94 5.79 2.60
CA LEU A 837 43.15 6.26 3.26
C LEU A 837 43.48 5.40 4.49
N CYS A 838 42.46 5.05 5.26
CA CYS A 838 42.48 3.96 6.24
C CYS A 838 41.09 3.32 6.35
N GLY A 839 41.03 2.06 6.76
CA GLY A 839 39.78 1.36 7.00
C GLY A 839 39.97 -0.14 7.22
N VAL A 840 38.86 -0.82 7.50
CA VAL A 840 38.76 -2.28 7.55
C VAL A 840 37.65 -2.70 6.58
N GLU A 841 38.03 -3.37 5.50
CA GLU A 841 37.09 -3.90 4.51
C GLU A 841 36.44 -5.19 5.03
N ILE A 842 35.14 -5.35 4.77
CA ILE A 842 34.39 -6.57 5.10
C ILE A 842 33.61 -6.98 3.85
N SER A 843 34.07 -8.01 3.14
CA SER A 843 33.28 -8.66 2.10
C SER A 843 32.28 -9.63 2.72
N SER A 844 31.13 -9.85 2.06
CA SER A 844 30.00 -10.59 2.64
C SER A 844 30.20 -12.12 2.79
N ASN A 845 31.37 -12.64 2.40
CA ASN A 845 31.69 -14.08 2.42
C ASN A 845 32.99 -14.42 3.17
N GLU A 846 33.69 -13.45 3.78
CA GLU A 846 34.96 -13.69 4.48
C GLU A 846 34.80 -13.85 5.99
N ALA A 847 35.47 -14.86 6.54
CA ALA A 847 35.46 -15.17 7.97
C ALA A 847 36.40 -14.23 8.74
N LEU A 848 35.85 -13.41 9.65
CA LEU A 848 36.67 -12.57 10.53
C LEU A 848 37.43 -13.43 11.54
N ALA A 849 38.76 -13.41 11.45
CA ALA A 849 39.64 -14.07 12.41
C ALA A 849 40.23 -13.05 13.40
N LEU A 850 39.59 -12.90 14.56
CA LEU A 850 40.08 -12.02 15.63
C LEU A 850 40.91 -12.81 16.66
N THR A 851 41.97 -12.17 17.17
CA THR A 851 42.82 -12.73 18.23
C THR A 851 42.71 -11.88 19.49
N LEU A 852 41.90 -12.33 20.44
CA LEU A 852 41.68 -11.69 21.73
C LEU A 852 42.34 -12.53 22.84
N GLY A 853 43.09 -11.88 23.73
CA GLY A 853 43.81 -12.55 24.82
C GLY A 853 44.81 -13.65 24.41
N GLY A 854 45.22 -13.69 23.14
CA GLY A 854 46.10 -14.75 22.60
C GLY A 854 45.39 -16.05 22.21
N LYS A 855 44.05 -16.07 22.18
CA LYS A 855 43.26 -17.11 21.48
C LYS A 855 42.75 -16.57 20.14
N MET A 856 42.80 -17.42 19.12
CA MET A 856 42.17 -17.19 17.83
C MET A 856 40.72 -17.68 17.91
N VAL A 857 39.77 -16.91 17.41
CA VAL A 857 38.35 -17.30 17.27
C VAL A 857 37.94 -17.15 15.82
N SER A 858 37.15 -18.09 15.31
CA SER A 858 36.60 -18.08 13.95
C SER A 858 35.08 -17.89 13.97
N THR A 859 34.52 -17.41 12.87
CA THR A 859 33.06 -17.24 12.71
C THR A 859 32.29 -18.56 12.57
N GLU A 860 32.94 -19.72 12.54
CA GLU A 860 32.26 -21.03 12.61
C GLU A 860 31.85 -21.37 14.06
N ASP A 861 32.60 -20.89 15.06
CA ASP A 861 32.32 -21.13 16.49
C ASP A 861 31.37 -20.09 17.12
N CYS A 862 31.26 -18.89 16.56
CA CYS A 862 30.47 -17.78 17.09
C CYS A 862 29.51 -17.17 16.04
N LYS A 863 28.20 -17.19 16.33
CA LYS A 863 27.21 -16.42 15.56
C LYS A 863 27.29 -14.92 15.90
N VAL A 864 28.13 -14.19 15.18
CA VAL A 864 28.10 -12.71 15.21
C VAL A 864 26.85 -12.22 14.49
N SER A 865 25.80 -11.89 15.26
CA SER A 865 24.56 -11.30 14.74
C SER A 865 24.46 -9.82 15.09
N PHE A 866 24.47 -8.95 14.08
CA PHE A 866 24.39 -7.50 14.23
C PHE A 866 23.00 -7.03 14.70
N ASN A 867 22.72 -7.11 16.00
CA ASN A 867 21.51 -6.55 16.60
C ASN A 867 21.62 -5.02 16.72
N GLY A 868 21.16 -4.30 15.69
CA GLY A 868 20.86 -2.86 15.79
C GLY A 868 22.05 -1.90 15.70
N GLY A 869 23.01 -2.16 14.80
CA GLY A 869 24.13 -1.25 14.56
C GLY A 869 23.72 0.08 13.89
N TYR A 870 24.11 1.20 14.50
CA TYR A 870 24.10 2.51 13.85
C TYR A 870 25.46 2.75 13.17
N VAL A 871 25.42 3.33 11.98
CA VAL A 871 26.60 3.72 11.19
C VAL A 871 26.56 5.24 11.01
N VAL A 872 27.48 5.96 11.64
CA VAL A 872 27.60 7.41 11.43
C VAL A 872 28.52 7.65 10.25
N GLN A 873 27.95 8.08 9.13
CA GLN A 873 28.72 8.55 7.99
C GLN A 873 28.85 10.06 8.04
N GLY A 874 30.01 10.59 7.68
CA GLY A 874 30.18 12.05 7.64
C GLY A 874 31.10 12.49 6.52
N LYS A 875 31.01 13.78 6.21
CA LYS A 875 31.75 14.49 5.18
C LYS A 875 32.47 15.67 5.82
N LEU A 876 33.77 15.75 5.61
CA LEU A 876 34.63 16.82 6.07
C LEU A 876 35.22 17.55 4.86
N VAL A 877 35.16 18.89 4.87
CA VAL A 877 35.79 19.75 3.86
C VAL A 877 36.89 20.56 4.52
N VAL A 878 38.12 20.32 4.09
CA VAL A 878 39.35 20.91 4.65
C VAL A 878 39.95 21.90 3.67
N ARG A 879 40.38 23.05 4.18
CA ARG A 879 41.19 24.06 3.49
C ARG A 879 42.37 24.41 4.40
N PRO A 880 43.58 23.90 4.14
CA PRO A 880 44.75 24.32 4.90
C PRO A 880 45.20 25.72 4.47
N GLU A 881 45.52 26.58 5.44
CA GLU A 881 46.14 27.89 5.22
C GLU A 881 47.62 27.92 5.64
N GLY A 882 48.17 26.82 6.17
CA GLY A 882 49.58 26.69 6.59
C GLY A 882 50.26 25.34 6.33
N ASP A 883 51.60 25.33 6.46
CA ASP A 883 52.47 24.14 6.24
C ASP A 883 52.37 23.05 7.34
N ASN A 884 51.69 23.33 8.46
CA ASN A 884 51.53 22.42 9.60
C ASN A 884 50.14 22.61 10.27
N ASP A 885 49.06 22.46 9.51
CA ASP A 885 47.71 22.47 10.06
C ASP A 885 47.36 21.06 10.60
N GLU A 886 46.88 20.97 11.85
CA GLU A 886 46.49 19.71 12.50
C GLU A 886 44.97 19.64 12.72
N LEU A 887 44.37 18.48 12.41
CA LEU A 887 42.94 18.23 12.60
C LEU A 887 42.71 17.31 13.80
N PHE A 888 42.09 17.83 14.85
CA PHE A 888 41.71 17.04 16.04
C PHE A 888 40.27 16.55 15.96
N VAL A 889 40.05 15.26 16.25
CA VAL A 889 38.72 14.61 16.22
C VAL A 889 38.50 13.84 17.51
N ARG A 890 37.78 14.45 18.45
CA ARG A 890 37.49 13.88 19.77
C ARG A 890 36.05 13.40 19.85
N LEU A 891 35.88 12.11 20.12
CA LEU A 891 34.60 11.49 20.42
C LEU A 891 34.48 11.27 21.93
N SER A 892 33.39 11.74 22.54
CA SER A 892 33.03 11.38 23.91
C SER A 892 31.53 11.19 24.08
N SER A 893 31.17 10.27 24.98
CA SER A 893 29.81 10.05 25.45
C SER A 893 29.84 10.12 26.97
N ASP A 894 29.07 11.05 27.56
CA ASP A 894 28.75 10.95 28.98
C ASP A 894 27.75 9.79 29.16
N ILE A 895 28.00 8.93 30.15
CA ILE A 895 27.18 7.73 30.41
C ILE A 895 26.50 7.87 31.78
N PRO A 896 25.23 8.31 31.83
CA PRO A 896 24.41 8.21 33.04
C PRO A 896 24.06 6.73 33.29
N SER A 897 24.23 6.26 34.53
CA SER A 897 23.90 4.88 34.90
C SER A 897 22.40 4.72 35.24
N GLY A 898 21.55 4.64 34.21
CA GLY A 898 20.13 4.29 34.34
C GLY A 898 19.34 4.38 33.03
N ASP A 899 18.30 3.55 32.92
CA ASP A 899 17.35 3.59 31.80
C ASP A 899 16.37 4.78 31.90
N PRO A 900 15.82 5.28 30.77
CA PRO A 900 16.17 4.97 29.38
C PRO A 900 17.27 5.89 28.84
N LEU A 901 18.13 5.35 27.98
CA LEU A 901 19.35 6.01 27.50
C LEU A 901 19.05 7.13 26.48
N GLN A 902 19.01 8.38 26.96
CA GLN A 902 19.16 9.58 26.12
C GLN A 902 20.66 9.91 26.03
N TRP A 903 21.22 9.90 24.80
CA TRP A 903 22.66 10.04 24.57
C TRP A 903 23.00 11.30 23.75
N ASP A 904 23.66 12.26 24.40
CA ASP A 904 24.34 13.35 23.72
C ASP A 904 25.73 12.87 23.25
N LEU A 905 25.81 12.35 22.02
CA LEU A 905 27.09 12.01 21.41
C LEU A 905 27.87 13.29 21.08
N LYS A 906 28.85 13.64 21.91
CA LYS A 906 29.64 14.85 21.71
C LYS A 906 30.84 14.56 20.82
N LEU A 907 30.79 15.13 19.61
CA LEU A 907 31.96 15.28 18.76
C LEU A 907 32.54 16.68 19.00
N GLU A 908 33.74 16.74 19.55
CA GLU A 908 34.53 17.97 19.63
C GLU A 908 35.63 17.92 18.56
N MET A 909 35.69 18.93 17.70
CA MET A 909 36.76 19.09 16.72
C MET A 909 37.39 20.46 16.94
N ASP A 910 38.71 20.47 17.14
CA ASP A 910 39.49 21.70 17.15
C ASP A 910 39.98 21.95 15.71
N VAL A 911 39.64 23.12 15.17
CA VAL A 911 39.64 23.40 13.72
C VAL A 911 40.01 24.84 13.38
N ASP A 912 40.67 25.56 14.29
CA ASP A 912 41.07 26.96 14.11
C ASP A 912 41.87 27.14 12.79
N GLY A 913 41.23 27.76 11.79
CA GLY A 913 41.77 28.02 10.46
C GLY A 913 41.42 27.03 9.35
N VAL A 914 41.03 25.77 9.64
CA VAL A 914 41.24 24.66 8.67
C VAL A 914 39.96 24.04 8.05
N ALA A 915 38.77 24.25 8.63
CA ALA A 915 37.54 23.56 8.21
C ALA A 915 36.46 24.52 7.69
N SER A 916 35.99 24.33 6.45
CA SER A 916 34.92 25.16 5.86
C SER A 916 33.52 24.58 6.03
N VAL A 917 33.37 23.25 6.00
CA VAL A 917 32.09 22.54 6.17
C VAL A 917 32.31 21.19 6.86
N PHE A 918 31.53 20.92 7.90
CA PHE A 918 31.38 19.60 8.52
C PHE A 918 29.92 19.14 8.44
N GLN A 919 29.70 17.88 8.03
CA GLN A 919 28.37 17.26 7.99
C GLN A 919 28.44 15.81 8.48
N GLN A 920 27.48 15.40 9.32
CA GLN A 920 27.32 14.02 9.78
C GLN A 920 25.89 13.53 9.57
N ARG A 921 25.73 12.23 9.30
CA ARG A 921 24.46 11.53 9.13
C ARG A 921 24.54 10.17 9.83
N ILE A 922 23.72 9.99 10.86
CA ILE A 922 23.50 8.67 11.45
C ILE A 922 22.58 7.89 10.51
N MET A 923 23.08 6.78 9.97
CA MET A 923 22.28 5.82 9.20
C MET A 923 22.15 4.52 10.00
N LYS A 924 21.05 3.80 9.80
CA LYS A 924 20.82 2.53 10.50
C LYS A 924 21.16 1.35 9.59
N TYR A 925 22.05 0.47 10.03
CA TYR A 925 22.24 -0.82 9.36
C TYR A 925 21.03 -1.72 9.66
N ALA A 926 20.62 -2.55 8.70
CA ALA A 926 19.23 -3.00 8.56
C ALA A 926 18.58 -3.59 9.83
N GLY A 927 17.67 -2.82 10.46
CA GLY A 927 16.83 -3.27 11.58
C GLY A 927 15.99 -2.13 12.16
N TRP A 928 14.68 -2.33 12.34
CA TRP A 928 13.69 -1.32 12.73
C TRP A 928 14.01 -0.58 14.05
N LEU A 929 13.42 0.61 14.23
CA LEU A 929 13.12 1.16 15.56
C LEU A 929 11.72 1.79 15.51
N TYR A 930 11.01 1.77 16.63
CA TYR A 930 9.89 2.65 16.93
C TYR A 930 10.40 3.76 17.86
N VAL A 931 9.80 4.95 17.81
CA VAL A 931 10.02 6.03 18.79
C VAL A 931 8.66 6.60 19.17
N ASP A 932 8.18 6.26 20.36
CA ASP A 932 7.04 6.94 20.99
C ASP A 932 7.55 8.13 21.82
N ASN A 933 6.89 9.28 21.69
CA ASN A 933 6.98 10.47 22.56
C ASN A 933 8.39 11.01 22.88
N LEU A 934 8.88 11.94 22.05
CA LEU A 934 9.97 12.85 22.41
C LEU A 934 9.42 14.28 22.61
N GLN A 935 9.27 14.70 23.87
CA GLN A 935 8.98 16.10 24.20
C GLN A 935 10.29 16.91 24.21
N MET A 936 10.43 17.87 23.30
CA MET A 936 11.55 18.80 23.31
C MET A 936 11.27 19.98 24.26
N HIS A 937 12.09 20.12 25.30
CA HIS A 937 12.26 21.38 26.02
C HIS A 937 13.51 22.10 25.52
N ALA A 938 13.33 23.27 24.90
CA ALA A 938 14.43 24.14 24.51
C ALA A 938 14.99 24.94 25.71
N LYS A 939 16.19 25.49 25.55
CA LYS A 939 16.77 26.50 26.43
C LYS A 939 17.61 27.50 25.65
#